data_AF-A0A2S9VDT8-F1
#
_entry.id   AF-A0A2S9VDT8-F1
#
_cell.length_a   1.000
_cell.length_b   1.000
_cell.length_c   1.000
_cell.angle_alpha   90.00
_cell.angle_beta   90.00
_cell.angle_gamma   90.00
#
_symmetry.space_group_name_H-M   'P 1'
#
loop_
_entity.id
_entity.type
_entity.pdbx_description
1 polymer ?
#
loop_
_entity_poly.entity_id
_entity_poly.type
_entity_poly.pdbx_seq_one_letter_code
_entity_poly.pdbx_strand_id
1 'polypeptide(L)'
;MAFNGKVEVTPSQFVTGNADMRSEEEAKKLQKQKWLVLSLTFLVVFAAALAWIWSRPEIYQSQAIVHFSYAQQHNTEQSTVPVEQITLNNQRLTSNRVFNDLSARLLAYDSLSLSPEQLAGMLSTEANTSSRIISLYANGEDKTLLKPVLEQWLSLYLEQLSAETIANTEETISVEQEKLLALEEKINAQRAVVQAFGEENNIVSLERDENRVLAKIKSKGAALDEAESMQAEAEAELATVRQSIASGEMVFHPNDKARMDSLYAVIAEVEAELAELAENFTPTYMNMDPEIVGKKRKLEELRGNYDKTVAESQQRYLEELKRTVTSSQQKQQQLENELNQLSLDAQAFNQKLEEYARLDGALEQLQLQSQTLRDQLVQAEVQKPMQPTINILEHPFEPDFPIAPHYWRDSAIALVVAIILGLLALQLFSSIHRQQAPAPTFTSYNVVPNQGLTLEQQMAAHQALEQQKVSQLGHQQAPMQLGHEAPASNARLLSEKDCQGLYKAANRDGKLVIALLLSGVAPEELPEVRYQDVLVEKGALKIHDDFARTLDLTNECVGLLCESESDPEATVLSSRLDASQLDQMIINVAHDAGLPYPDQFSVAALRHTYLTFLVAQGARLNDIEQAAGFVPPAELGLYRQVNRNGNVVDIDSLETRYPLA
;
A
#
# COMPACT_ATOMS: atom_id res chain seq x y z
N MET A 1 -45.32 -91.42 -61.65
CA MET A 1 -45.65 -92.86 -61.83
C MET A 1 -44.43 -93.66 -61.40
N ALA A 2 -44.66 -94.62 -60.49
CA ALA A 2 -43.85 -95.77 -60.07
C ALA A 2 -42.34 -95.57 -59.83
N PHE A 3 -41.87 -95.89 -58.63
CA PHE A 3 -41.00 -97.07 -58.44
C PHE A 3 -41.08 -97.57 -56.99
N ASN A 4 -41.18 -98.89 -56.90
CA ASN A 4 -41.24 -99.72 -55.71
C ASN A 4 -39.79 -100.08 -55.31
N GLY A 5 -39.47 -100.04 -54.02
CA GLY A 5 -38.14 -100.42 -53.53
C GLY A 5 -38.13 -100.61 -52.01
N LYS A 6 -38.25 -101.86 -51.56
CA LYS A 6 -37.98 -102.26 -50.18
C LYS A 6 -36.49 -102.10 -49.88
N VAL A 7 -36.16 -101.45 -48.75
CA VAL A 7 -34.86 -101.58 -48.08
C VAL A 7 -35.14 -101.73 -46.59
N GLU A 8 -34.79 -102.90 -46.05
CA GLU A 8 -34.65 -103.16 -44.61
C GLU A 8 -33.34 -102.51 -44.14
N VAL A 9 -33.38 -101.63 -43.12
CA VAL A 9 -32.25 -101.42 -42.21
C VAL A 9 -32.78 -101.12 -40.81
N THR A 10 -32.25 -101.88 -39.86
CA THR A 10 -32.42 -101.88 -38.40
C THR A 10 -32.03 -100.55 -37.73
N PRO A 11 -32.55 -100.24 -36.52
CA PRO A 11 -32.18 -99.04 -35.78
C PRO A 11 -30.80 -99.22 -35.12
N SER A 12 -29.88 -98.27 -35.31
CA SER A 12 -28.69 -98.15 -34.47
C SER A 12 -29.03 -97.29 -33.26
N GLN A 13 -29.13 -97.94 -32.10
CA GLN A 13 -29.28 -97.28 -30.80
C GLN A 13 -28.01 -96.49 -30.47
N PHE A 14 -28.21 -95.22 -30.17
CA PHE A 14 -27.25 -94.34 -29.52
C PHE A 14 -26.88 -94.87 -28.13
N VAL A 15 -25.58 -94.93 -27.83
CA VAL A 15 -25.06 -95.04 -26.45
C VAL A 15 -24.58 -93.65 -26.03
N THR A 16 -25.51 -92.84 -25.51
CA THR A 16 -25.26 -91.54 -24.86
C THR A 16 -25.59 -91.64 -23.37
N GLY A 17 -24.94 -92.57 -22.66
CA GLY A 17 -25.19 -92.80 -21.22
C GLY A 17 -24.01 -92.48 -20.30
N ASN A 18 -22.77 -92.57 -20.80
CA ASN A 18 -21.58 -92.56 -19.94
C ASN A 18 -20.73 -91.27 -20.01
N ALA A 19 -21.03 -90.33 -20.91
CA ALA A 19 -20.28 -89.08 -21.05
C ALA A 19 -20.81 -87.95 -20.14
N ASP A 20 -22.14 -87.82 -20.02
CA ASP A 20 -22.78 -86.76 -19.20
C ASP A 20 -22.62 -86.98 -17.68
N MET A 21 -22.58 -88.24 -17.23
CA MET A 21 -22.34 -88.55 -15.81
C MET A 21 -20.90 -88.21 -15.36
N ARG A 22 -19.92 -88.31 -16.27
CA ARG A 22 -18.51 -87.96 -15.96
C ARG A 22 -18.26 -86.46 -15.98
N SER A 23 -18.91 -85.71 -16.88
CA SER A 23 -18.80 -84.24 -16.93
C SER A 23 -19.46 -83.57 -15.71
N GLU A 24 -20.57 -84.10 -15.20
CA GLU A 24 -21.20 -83.62 -13.96
C GLU A 24 -20.34 -83.86 -12.71
N GLU A 25 -19.67 -85.02 -12.61
CA GLU A 25 -18.78 -85.31 -11.48
C GLU A 25 -17.53 -84.43 -11.47
N GLU A 26 -16.96 -84.13 -12.63
CA GLU A 26 -15.82 -83.22 -12.77
C GLU A 26 -16.20 -81.76 -12.46
N ALA A 27 -17.39 -81.32 -12.88
CA ALA A 27 -17.92 -79.99 -12.54
C ALA A 27 -18.13 -79.82 -11.02
N LYS A 28 -18.66 -80.83 -10.34
CA LYS A 28 -18.84 -80.83 -8.87
C LYS A 28 -17.50 -80.80 -8.13
N LYS A 29 -16.47 -81.51 -8.62
CA LYS A 29 -15.12 -81.48 -8.05
C LYS A 29 -14.47 -80.10 -8.20
N LEU A 30 -14.57 -79.49 -9.39
CA LEU A 30 -14.06 -78.14 -9.65
C LEU A 30 -14.79 -77.08 -8.82
N GLN A 31 -16.11 -77.20 -8.63
CA GLN A 31 -16.87 -76.31 -7.76
C GLN A 31 -16.42 -76.41 -6.30
N LYS A 32 -16.17 -77.63 -5.78
CA LYS A 32 -15.60 -77.81 -4.43
C LYS A 32 -14.21 -77.19 -4.30
N GLN A 33 -13.35 -77.34 -5.30
CA GLN A 33 -12.01 -76.74 -5.31
C GLN A 33 -12.06 -75.20 -5.35
N LYS A 34 -12.97 -74.62 -6.13
CA LYS A 34 -13.22 -73.17 -6.17
C LYS A 34 -13.63 -72.60 -4.80
N TRP A 35 -14.59 -73.25 -4.14
CA TRP A 35 -15.01 -72.86 -2.79
C TRP A 35 -13.90 -73.03 -1.75
N LEU A 36 -13.06 -74.06 -1.89
CA LEU A 36 -11.92 -74.27 -1.01
C LEU A 36 -10.86 -73.18 -1.18
N VAL A 37 -10.50 -72.82 -2.42
CA VAL A 37 -9.55 -71.72 -2.69
C VAL A 37 -10.08 -70.40 -2.15
N LEU A 38 -11.35 -70.07 -2.39
CA LEU A 38 -12.00 -68.86 -1.87
C LEU A 38 -11.96 -68.81 -0.34
N SER A 39 -12.42 -69.88 0.32
CA SER A 39 -12.52 -69.94 1.78
C SER A 39 -11.14 -69.91 2.46
N LEU A 40 -10.17 -70.64 1.91
CA LEU A 40 -8.81 -70.72 2.46
C LEU A 40 -8.07 -69.37 2.33
N THR A 41 -8.15 -68.73 1.16
CA THR A 41 -7.51 -67.43 0.94
C THR A 41 -8.14 -66.33 1.78
N PHE A 42 -9.48 -66.30 1.85
CA PHE A 42 -10.20 -65.41 2.76
C PHE A 42 -9.76 -65.60 4.22
N LEU A 43 -9.73 -66.85 4.71
CA LEU A 43 -9.41 -67.16 6.10
C LEU A 43 -7.98 -66.79 6.46
N VAL A 44 -7.00 -67.07 5.58
CA VAL A 44 -5.59 -66.73 5.82
C VAL A 44 -5.38 -65.22 5.85
N VAL A 45 -5.93 -64.49 4.88
CA VAL A 45 -5.79 -63.03 4.80
C VAL A 45 -6.50 -62.35 5.98
N PHE A 46 -7.71 -62.80 6.32
CA PHE A 46 -8.47 -62.23 7.42
C PHE A 46 -7.82 -62.48 8.78
N ALA A 47 -7.34 -63.70 9.03
CA ALA A 47 -6.64 -64.05 10.27
C ALA A 47 -5.33 -63.26 10.44
N ALA A 48 -4.55 -63.11 9.36
CA ALA A 48 -3.33 -62.32 9.37
C ALA A 48 -3.61 -60.82 9.64
N ALA A 49 -4.67 -60.28 9.03
CA ALA A 49 -5.07 -58.89 9.24
C ALA A 49 -5.56 -58.62 10.67
N LEU A 50 -6.36 -59.54 11.25
CA LEU A 50 -6.80 -59.44 12.65
C LEU A 50 -5.62 -59.54 13.62
N ALA A 51 -4.71 -60.49 13.41
CA ALA A 51 -3.52 -60.63 14.25
C ALA A 51 -2.69 -59.33 14.24
N TRP A 52 -2.56 -58.68 13.08
CA TRP A 52 -1.88 -57.40 12.95
C TRP A 52 -2.60 -56.24 13.66
N ILE A 53 -3.94 -56.13 13.50
CA ILE A 53 -4.73 -55.04 14.10
C ILE A 53 -4.71 -55.11 15.62
N TRP A 54 -4.90 -56.30 16.19
CA TRP A 54 -5.00 -56.52 17.64
C TRP A 54 -3.64 -56.62 18.34
N SER A 55 -2.53 -56.68 17.58
CA SER A 55 -1.18 -56.62 18.14
C SER A 55 -0.64 -55.20 18.30
N ARG A 56 -1.38 -54.17 17.86
CA ARG A 56 -0.97 -52.76 18.00
C ARG A 56 -1.24 -52.28 19.43
N PRO A 57 -0.33 -51.48 20.03
CA PRO A 57 -0.53 -50.93 21.38
C PRO A 57 -1.64 -49.87 21.37
N GLU A 58 -2.30 -49.73 22.52
CA GLU A 58 -3.29 -48.68 22.78
C GLU A 58 -2.59 -47.34 23.01
N ILE A 59 -3.05 -46.30 22.32
CA ILE A 59 -2.54 -44.94 22.46
C ILE A 59 -3.59 -44.12 23.22
N TYR A 60 -3.15 -43.49 24.30
CA TYR A 60 -3.93 -42.62 25.15
C TYR A 60 -3.58 -41.15 24.89
N GLN A 61 -4.51 -40.23 25.15
CA GLN A 61 -4.33 -38.79 24.95
C GLN A 61 -4.78 -38.00 26.19
N SER A 62 -3.91 -37.16 26.73
CA SER A 62 -4.27 -36.09 27.68
C SER A 62 -4.28 -34.75 26.95
N GLN A 63 -5.17 -33.83 27.35
CA GLN A 63 -5.25 -32.48 26.80
C GLN A 63 -5.24 -31.39 27.89
N ALA A 64 -4.79 -30.20 27.52
CA ALA A 64 -4.90 -28.99 28.32
C ALA A 64 -5.20 -27.81 27.39
N ILE A 65 -6.03 -26.88 27.84
CA ILE A 65 -6.50 -25.77 27.01
C ILE A 65 -6.14 -24.45 27.68
N VAL A 66 -5.38 -23.62 26.96
CA VAL A 66 -4.95 -22.30 27.41
C VAL A 66 -5.61 -21.23 26.56
N HIS A 67 -6.29 -20.28 27.19
CA HIS A 67 -6.92 -19.14 26.53
C HIS A 67 -6.17 -17.85 26.85
N PHE A 68 -5.90 -17.08 25.81
CA PHE A 68 -5.25 -15.78 25.89
C PHE A 68 -6.31 -14.68 25.82
N SER A 69 -6.60 -14.08 26.97
CA SER A 69 -7.52 -12.94 27.06
C SER A 69 -6.76 -11.63 27.08
N TYR A 70 -7.07 -10.73 26.14
CA TYR A 70 -6.50 -9.40 26.05
C TYR A 70 -7.53 -8.39 26.55
N ALA A 71 -7.11 -7.38 27.32
CA ALA A 71 -8.00 -6.30 27.73
C ALA A 71 -8.61 -5.65 26.47
N GLN A 72 -9.94 -5.50 26.42
CA GLN A 72 -10.63 -4.96 25.23
C GLN A 72 -10.16 -3.54 24.93
N GLN A 73 -9.48 -3.36 23.80
CA GLN A 73 -9.24 -2.04 23.22
C GLN A 73 -10.46 -1.66 22.36
N HIS A 74 -10.98 -0.46 22.57
CA HIS A 74 -12.14 0.09 21.83
C HIS A 74 -11.86 0.41 20.34
N ASN A 75 -10.75 -0.06 19.75
CA ASN A 75 -10.38 0.24 18.37
C ASN A 75 -10.23 -1.02 17.52
N THR A 76 -10.98 -1.06 16.42
CA THR A 76 -11.16 -2.20 15.49
C THR A 76 -9.90 -2.55 14.68
N GLU A 77 -8.88 -1.67 14.66
CA GLU A 77 -7.73 -1.77 13.73
C GLU A 77 -6.57 -2.67 14.19
N GLN A 78 -6.52 -3.12 15.45
CA GLN A 78 -5.39 -3.93 15.99
C GLN A 78 -5.66 -5.45 16.07
N SER A 79 -6.65 -5.96 15.33
CA SER A 79 -7.10 -7.36 15.41
C SER A 79 -6.09 -8.42 14.93
N THR A 80 -4.96 -8.02 14.33
CA THR A 80 -3.91 -8.93 13.83
C THR A 80 -2.85 -9.29 14.88
N VAL A 81 -2.58 -8.42 15.84
CA VAL A 81 -1.56 -8.62 16.88
C VAL A 81 -1.83 -9.86 17.75
N PRO A 82 -3.08 -10.16 18.18
CA PRO A 82 -3.37 -11.38 18.92
C PRO A 82 -3.07 -12.65 18.12
N VAL A 83 -3.30 -12.63 16.80
CA VAL A 83 -3.09 -13.80 15.92
C VAL A 83 -1.61 -14.13 15.80
N GLU A 84 -0.76 -13.12 15.55
CA GLU A 84 0.70 -13.29 15.49
C GLU A 84 1.30 -13.71 16.84
N GLN A 85 0.79 -13.17 17.95
CA GLN A 85 1.25 -13.58 19.28
C GLN A 85 0.90 -15.04 19.60
N ILE A 86 -0.28 -15.52 19.19
CA ILE A 86 -0.68 -16.92 19.38
C ILE A 86 0.19 -17.87 18.54
N THR A 87 0.48 -17.53 17.28
CA THR A 87 1.34 -18.37 16.43
C THR A 87 2.77 -18.41 16.97
N LEU A 88 3.31 -17.27 17.43
CA LEU A 88 4.62 -17.20 18.06
C LEU A 88 4.67 -18.04 19.36
N ASN A 89 3.65 -17.93 20.21
CA ASN A 89 3.55 -18.71 21.44
C ASN A 89 3.46 -20.22 21.17
N ASN A 90 2.76 -20.63 20.11
CA ASN A 90 2.72 -22.02 19.67
C ASN A 90 4.10 -22.54 19.21
N GLN A 91 4.85 -21.74 18.43
CA GLN A 91 6.22 -22.07 18.03
C GLN A 91 7.18 -22.13 19.23
N ARG A 92 7.00 -21.25 20.22
CA ARG A 92 7.79 -21.25 21.46
C ARG A 92 7.55 -22.53 22.27
N LEU A 93 6.29 -22.94 22.43
CA LEU A 93 5.89 -24.16 23.14
C LEU A 93 6.50 -25.43 22.55
N THR A 94 6.64 -25.49 21.23
CA THR A 94 7.21 -26.63 20.48
C THR A 94 8.72 -26.51 20.24
N SER A 95 9.36 -25.51 20.83
CA SER A 95 10.80 -25.28 20.64
C SER A 95 11.65 -26.32 21.37
N ASN A 96 12.79 -26.66 20.77
CA ASN A 96 13.73 -27.63 21.36
C ASN A 96 14.27 -27.18 22.73
N ARG A 97 14.35 -25.86 22.97
CA ARG A 97 14.74 -25.31 24.27
C ARG A 97 13.75 -25.71 25.36
N VAL A 98 12.45 -25.52 25.11
CA VAL A 98 11.39 -25.89 26.06
C VAL A 98 11.39 -27.39 26.33
N PHE A 99 11.61 -28.24 25.32
CA PHE A 99 11.71 -29.69 25.53
C PHE A 99 12.94 -30.13 26.32
N ASN A 100 14.09 -29.47 26.14
CA ASN A 100 15.27 -29.72 26.96
C ASN A 100 15.02 -29.34 28.43
N ASP A 101 14.49 -28.14 28.65
CA ASP A 101 14.19 -27.65 30.00
C ASP A 101 13.12 -28.52 30.68
N LEU A 102 12.11 -28.98 29.92
CA LEU A 102 11.09 -29.92 30.38
C LEU A 102 11.69 -31.28 30.75
N SER A 103 12.60 -31.82 29.92
CA SER A 103 13.25 -33.11 30.21
C SER A 103 14.03 -33.06 31.53
N ALA A 104 14.74 -31.95 31.78
CA ALA A 104 15.47 -31.72 33.03
C ALA A 104 14.50 -31.56 34.21
N ARG A 105 13.37 -30.87 34.01
CA ARG A 105 12.34 -30.69 35.05
C ARG A 105 11.67 -32.01 35.43
N LEU A 106 11.32 -32.84 34.45
CA LEU A 106 10.70 -34.14 34.68
C LEU A 106 11.61 -35.11 35.41
N LEU A 107 12.91 -35.08 35.11
CA LEU A 107 13.92 -35.84 35.86
C LEU A 107 14.03 -35.37 37.32
N ALA A 108 13.95 -34.07 37.55
CA ALA A 108 14.14 -33.48 38.88
C ALA A 108 12.93 -33.63 39.81
N TYR A 109 11.71 -33.44 39.29
CA TYR A 109 10.49 -33.40 40.11
C TYR A 109 9.71 -34.70 40.12
N ASP A 110 9.62 -35.38 38.98
CA ASP A 110 8.77 -36.57 38.82
C ASP A 110 9.59 -37.86 38.66
N SER A 111 10.93 -37.77 38.58
CA SER A 111 11.85 -38.89 38.33
C SER A 111 11.61 -39.64 37.01
N LEU A 112 10.97 -38.98 36.04
CA LEU A 112 10.77 -39.51 34.69
C LEU A 112 11.99 -39.20 33.81
N SER A 113 12.64 -40.24 33.28
CA SER A 113 13.72 -40.08 32.30
C SER A 113 13.17 -40.13 30.87
N LEU A 114 12.74 -38.97 30.36
CA LEU A 114 12.27 -38.79 28.99
C LEU A 114 13.28 -37.94 28.21
N SER A 115 13.67 -38.40 27.01
CA SER A 115 14.53 -37.61 26.13
C SER A 115 13.74 -36.49 25.43
N PRO A 116 14.38 -35.39 25.02
CA PRO A 116 13.73 -34.33 24.24
C PRO A 116 13.07 -34.84 22.94
N GLU A 117 13.67 -35.84 22.29
CA GLU A 117 13.10 -36.47 21.09
C GLU A 117 11.83 -37.27 21.41
N GLN A 118 11.80 -37.97 22.55
CA GLN A 118 10.60 -38.67 23.03
C GLN A 118 9.49 -37.67 23.37
N LEU A 119 9.84 -36.55 24.01
CA LEU A 119 8.89 -35.47 24.31
C LEU A 119 8.33 -34.83 23.04
N ALA A 120 9.15 -34.59 22.02
CA ALA A 120 8.70 -34.04 20.74
C ALA A 120 7.75 -34.98 19.97
N GLY A 121 7.90 -36.30 20.13
CA GLY A 121 6.96 -37.28 19.56
C GLY A 121 5.68 -37.46 20.39
N MET A 122 5.76 -37.22 21.71
CA MET A 122 4.66 -37.36 22.66
C MET A 122 3.78 -36.10 22.74
N LEU A 123 4.37 -34.91 22.62
CA LEU A 123 3.71 -33.63 22.83
C LEU A 123 3.38 -32.95 21.51
N SER A 124 2.16 -32.46 21.37
CA SER A 124 1.75 -31.65 20.23
C SER A 124 0.89 -30.47 20.67
N THR A 125 0.82 -29.46 19.81
CA THR A 125 0.02 -28.26 20.05
C THR A 125 -0.85 -27.95 18.85
N GLU A 126 -2.06 -27.46 19.11
CA GLU A 126 -2.96 -26.95 18.09
C GLU A 126 -3.39 -25.54 18.51
N ALA A 127 -3.00 -24.55 17.70
CA ALA A 127 -3.40 -23.16 17.92
C ALA A 127 -4.67 -22.86 17.13
N ASN A 128 -5.68 -22.36 17.84
CA ASN A 128 -6.85 -21.74 17.21
C ASN A 128 -6.76 -20.23 17.39
N THR A 129 -6.37 -19.55 16.33
CA THR A 129 -6.18 -18.10 16.29
C THR A 129 -7.51 -17.33 16.43
N SER A 130 -8.62 -17.92 15.96
CA SER A 130 -9.95 -17.31 16.03
C SER A 130 -10.53 -17.28 17.45
N SER A 131 -10.36 -18.38 18.20
CA SER A 131 -10.83 -18.49 19.59
C SER A 131 -9.78 -18.06 20.61
N ARG A 132 -8.57 -17.71 20.18
CA ARG A 132 -7.43 -17.31 21.03
C ARG A 132 -7.02 -18.38 22.03
N ILE A 133 -7.06 -19.63 21.57
CA ILE A 133 -6.81 -20.80 22.39
C ILE A 133 -5.62 -21.57 21.82
N ILE A 134 -4.77 -22.08 22.71
CA ILE A 134 -3.78 -23.11 22.39
C ILE A 134 -4.19 -24.38 23.14
N SER A 135 -4.49 -25.42 22.38
CA SER A 135 -4.70 -26.77 22.91
C SER A 135 -3.36 -27.50 22.91
N LEU A 136 -3.00 -28.06 24.06
CA LEU A 136 -1.81 -28.86 24.27
C LEU A 136 -2.24 -30.32 24.41
N TYR A 137 -1.58 -31.22 23.69
CA TYR A 137 -1.87 -32.65 23.72
C TYR A 137 -0.63 -33.45 24.11
N ALA A 138 -0.84 -34.51 24.89
CA ALA A 138 0.16 -35.51 25.21
C ALA A 138 -0.35 -36.89 24.84
N ASN A 139 0.33 -37.56 23.91
CA ASN A 139 -0.02 -38.88 23.38
C ASN A 139 1.00 -39.93 23.79
N GLY A 140 0.55 -41.07 24.29
CA GLY A 140 1.47 -42.16 24.64
C GLY A 140 0.76 -43.44 25.05
N GLU A 141 1.54 -44.51 25.22
CA GLU A 141 1.03 -45.83 25.61
C GLU A 141 0.74 -45.91 27.12
N ASP A 142 1.49 -45.17 27.94
CA ASP A 142 1.31 -45.15 29.39
C ASP A 142 0.46 -43.96 29.83
N LYS A 143 -0.80 -44.26 30.19
CA LYS A 143 -1.78 -43.28 30.67
C LYS A 143 -1.31 -42.49 31.90
N THR A 144 -0.50 -43.09 32.78
CA THR A 144 -0.11 -42.49 34.06
C THR A 144 0.96 -41.41 33.91
N LEU A 145 1.73 -41.46 32.82
CA LEU A 145 2.79 -40.50 32.52
C LEU A 145 2.26 -39.24 31.82
N LEU A 146 1.11 -39.32 31.13
CA LEU A 146 0.62 -38.22 30.28
C LEU A 146 0.26 -36.96 31.08
N LYS A 147 -0.45 -37.12 32.19
CA LYS A 147 -0.88 -36.02 33.06
C LYS A 147 0.31 -35.24 33.66
N PRO A 148 1.26 -35.87 34.40
CA PRO A 148 2.36 -35.14 35.01
C PRO A 148 3.26 -34.47 33.97
N VAL A 149 3.49 -35.12 32.82
CA VAL A 149 4.29 -34.53 31.74
C VAL A 149 3.63 -33.26 31.19
N LEU A 150 2.33 -33.31 30.92
CA LEU A 150 1.60 -32.16 30.40
C LEU A 150 1.47 -31.02 31.43
N GLU A 151 1.34 -31.36 32.72
CA GLU A 151 1.28 -30.41 33.82
C GLU A 151 2.60 -29.66 34.03
N GLN A 152 3.74 -30.37 33.97
CA GLN A 152 5.06 -29.74 34.04
C GLN A 152 5.35 -28.87 32.82
N TRP A 153 4.94 -29.31 31.62
CA TRP A 153 5.11 -28.52 30.40
C TRP A 153 4.32 -27.20 30.45
N LEU A 154 3.06 -27.27 30.87
CA LEU A 154 2.21 -26.09 31.05
C LEU A 154 2.80 -25.14 32.10
N SER A 155 3.21 -25.66 33.25
CA SER A 155 3.76 -24.86 34.34
C SER A 155 5.08 -24.18 33.95
N LEU A 156 5.97 -24.91 33.26
CA LEU A 156 7.23 -24.37 32.74
C LEU A 156 7.00 -23.23 31.75
N TYR A 157 6.05 -23.39 30.83
CA TYR A 157 5.74 -22.36 29.86
C TYR A 157 5.20 -21.09 30.52
N LEU A 158 4.24 -21.21 31.44
CA LEU A 158 3.66 -20.06 32.14
C LEU A 158 4.70 -19.29 32.97
N GLU A 159 5.59 -20.01 33.66
CA GLU A 159 6.68 -19.42 34.43
C GLU A 159 7.65 -18.65 33.52
N GLN A 160 8.12 -19.27 32.45
CA GLN A 160 9.06 -18.65 31.51
C GLN A 160 8.45 -17.42 30.81
N LEU A 161 7.19 -17.49 30.39
CA LEU A 161 6.51 -16.38 29.75
C LEU A 161 6.31 -15.19 30.71
N SER A 162 5.97 -15.45 31.97
CA SER A 162 5.82 -14.41 32.98
C SER A 162 7.14 -13.70 33.28
N ALA A 163 8.24 -14.46 33.42
CA ALA A 163 9.56 -13.91 33.69
C ALA A 163 10.10 -13.08 32.52
N GLU A 164 9.95 -13.56 31.29
CA GLU A 164 10.35 -12.83 30.08
C GLU A 164 9.56 -11.53 29.94
N THR A 165 8.25 -11.58 30.23
CA THR A 165 7.37 -10.41 30.09
C THR A 165 7.73 -9.32 31.11
N ILE A 166 8.01 -9.68 32.36
CA ILE A 166 8.49 -8.76 33.40
C ILE A 166 9.86 -8.18 33.01
N ALA A 167 10.81 -9.05 32.66
CA ALA A 167 12.17 -8.64 32.31
C ALA A 167 12.19 -7.68 31.11
N ASN A 168 11.51 -8.02 30.01
CA ASN A 168 11.46 -7.18 28.80
C ASN A 168 10.79 -5.82 29.08
N THR A 169 9.75 -5.80 29.92
CA THR A 169 9.04 -4.54 30.23
C THR A 169 9.89 -3.64 31.12
N GLU A 170 10.51 -4.18 32.16
CA GLU A 170 11.40 -3.42 33.05
C GLU A 170 12.66 -2.93 32.33
N GLU A 171 13.26 -3.77 31.48
CA GLU A 171 14.41 -3.40 30.67
C GLU A 171 14.05 -2.27 29.69
N THR A 172 12.94 -2.39 28.97
CA THR A 172 12.49 -1.36 28.03
C THR A 172 12.27 -0.02 28.73
N ILE A 173 11.55 -0.03 29.86
CA ILE A 173 11.27 1.19 30.64
C ILE A 173 12.56 1.78 31.21
N SER A 174 13.46 0.96 31.75
CA SER A 174 14.74 1.42 32.28
C SER A 174 15.60 2.07 31.18
N VAL A 175 15.69 1.45 30.01
CA VAL A 175 16.45 1.99 28.87
C VAL A 175 15.84 3.29 28.35
N GLU A 176 14.52 3.38 28.28
CA GLU A 176 13.82 4.62 27.87
C GLU A 176 13.97 5.74 28.90
N GLN A 177 13.94 5.43 30.20
CA GLN A 177 14.21 6.40 31.27
C GLN A 177 15.65 6.92 31.21
N GLU A 178 16.64 6.06 30.97
CA GLU A 178 18.04 6.47 30.79
C GLU A 178 18.20 7.41 29.58
N LYS A 179 17.56 7.07 28.45
CA LYS A 179 17.53 7.95 27.27
C LYS A 179 16.89 9.30 27.57
N LEU A 180 15.81 9.33 28.35
CA LEU A 180 15.15 10.57 28.75
C LEU A 180 16.08 11.46 29.58
N LEU A 181 16.80 10.90 30.56
CA LEU A 181 17.78 11.64 31.36
C LEU A 181 18.90 12.23 30.50
N ALA A 182 19.46 11.43 29.58
CA ALA A 182 20.48 11.89 28.64
C ALA A 182 19.95 13.00 27.71
N LEU A 183 18.68 12.93 27.33
CA LEU A 183 18.03 13.95 26.50
C LEU A 183 17.77 15.24 27.29
N GLU A 184 17.34 15.14 28.55
CA GLU A 184 17.16 16.29 29.45
C GLU A 184 18.48 17.02 29.71
N GLU A 185 19.58 16.28 29.87
CA GLU A 185 20.93 16.88 29.98
C GLU A 185 21.29 17.66 28.71
N LYS A 186 21.04 17.08 27.53
CA LYS A 186 21.26 17.76 26.24
C LYS A 186 20.37 19.00 26.08
N ILE A 187 19.11 18.95 26.49
CA ILE A 187 18.19 20.11 26.46
C ILE A 187 18.74 21.22 27.33
N ASN A 188 19.20 20.91 28.55
CA ASN A 188 19.76 21.90 29.46
C ASN A 188 21.05 22.51 28.91
N ALA A 189 21.94 21.70 28.33
CA ALA A 189 23.14 22.17 27.67
C ALA A 189 22.81 23.08 26.46
N GLN A 190 21.90 22.66 25.59
CA GLN A 190 21.49 23.44 24.42
C GLN A 190 20.80 24.74 24.82
N ARG A 191 19.96 24.73 25.87
CA ARG A 191 19.33 25.94 26.41
C ARG A 191 20.39 26.93 26.90
N ALA A 192 21.42 26.46 27.60
CA ALA A 192 22.52 27.32 28.03
C ALA A 192 23.26 27.93 26.83
N VAL A 193 23.46 27.18 25.75
CA VAL A 193 24.07 27.68 24.51
C VAL A 193 23.20 28.75 23.85
N VAL A 194 21.89 28.51 23.69
CA VAL A 194 20.93 29.49 23.11
C VAL A 194 20.91 30.77 23.95
N GLN A 195 20.84 30.64 25.28
CA GLN A 195 20.83 31.78 26.18
C GLN A 195 22.13 32.59 26.11
N ALA A 196 23.29 31.92 26.18
CA ALA A 196 24.59 32.58 26.08
C ALA A 196 24.76 33.31 24.74
N PHE A 197 24.35 32.68 23.63
CA PHE A 197 24.41 33.30 22.30
C PHE A 197 23.47 34.51 22.19
N GLY A 198 22.27 34.42 22.78
CA GLY A 198 21.32 35.54 22.85
C GLY A 198 21.85 36.72 23.65
N GLU A 199 22.42 36.46 24.82
CA GLU A 199 23.04 37.49 25.68
C GLU A 199 24.25 38.15 25.01
N GLU A 200 25.16 37.37 24.43
CA GLU A 200 26.36 37.88 23.73
C GLU A 200 26.01 38.77 22.53
N ASN A 201 24.92 38.44 21.83
CA ASN A 201 24.50 39.16 20.62
C ASN A 201 23.33 40.13 20.85
N ASN A 202 22.91 40.35 22.11
CA ASN A 202 21.78 41.21 22.48
C ASN A 202 20.46 40.87 21.74
N ILE A 203 20.22 39.57 21.53
CA ILE A 203 18.99 39.05 20.94
C ILE A 203 18.06 38.71 22.10
N VAL A 204 16.94 39.43 22.22
CA VAL A 204 15.93 39.19 23.26
C VAL A 204 14.75 38.41 22.69
N SER A 205 14.38 38.70 21.44
CA SER A 205 13.26 38.04 20.77
C SER A 205 13.44 38.16 19.26
N LEU A 206 13.37 37.03 18.58
CA LEU A 206 13.54 36.91 17.13
C LEU A 206 12.64 37.90 16.38
N GLU A 207 11.32 37.81 16.59
CA GLU A 207 10.33 38.64 15.89
C GLU A 207 10.46 40.14 16.20
N ARG A 208 10.78 40.49 17.45
CA ARG A 208 10.85 41.90 17.87
C ARG A 208 12.13 42.57 17.36
N ASP A 209 13.25 41.85 17.39
CA ASP A 209 14.54 42.40 16.99
C ASP A 209 14.64 42.59 15.47
N GLU A 210 14.09 41.67 14.68
CA GLU A 210 13.98 41.80 13.21
C GLU A 210 13.17 43.06 12.82
N ASN A 211 12.00 43.24 13.43
CA ASN A 211 11.14 44.39 13.19
C ASN A 211 11.79 45.72 13.59
N ARG A 212 12.63 45.74 14.64
CA ARG A 212 13.32 46.96 15.08
C ARG A 212 14.36 47.43 14.07
N VAL A 213 15.12 46.52 13.46
CA VAL A 213 16.14 46.85 12.46
C VAL A 213 15.50 47.40 11.19
N LEU A 214 14.45 46.74 10.70
CA LEU A 214 13.66 47.20 9.55
C LEU A 214 13.07 48.60 9.78
N ALA A 215 12.52 48.86 10.96
CA ALA A 215 11.96 50.17 11.31
C ALA A 215 13.02 51.29 11.29
N LYS A 216 14.24 51.02 11.77
CA LYS A 216 15.35 52.00 11.74
C LYS A 216 15.81 52.30 10.30
N ILE A 217 15.95 51.28 9.45
CA ILE A 217 16.33 51.44 8.04
C ILE A 217 15.27 52.29 7.32
N LYS A 218 13.99 51.94 7.48
CA LYS A 218 12.88 52.69 6.88
C LYS A 218 12.84 54.15 7.34
N SER A 219 13.05 54.39 8.63
CA SER A 219 13.12 55.74 9.19
C SER A 219 14.27 56.57 8.61
N LYS A 220 15.46 56.00 8.45
CA LYS A 220 16.60 56.70 7.84
C LYS A 220 16.44 56.91 6.34
N GLY A 221 15.86 55.94 5.63
CA GLY A 221 15.52 56.09 4.20
C GLY A 221 14.60 57.27 3.97
N ALA A 222 13.52 57.39 4.75
CA ALA A 222 12.62 58.55 4.67
C ALA A 222 13.33 59.89 4.97
N ALA A 223 14.30 59.91 5.88
CA ALA A 223 15.08 61.11 6.16
C ALA A 223 16.06 61.46 5.03
N LEU A 224 16.58 60.46 4.31
CA LEU A 224 17.41 60.64 3.11
C LEU A 224 16.58 61.18 1.95
N ASP A 225 15.41 60.60 1.68
CA ASP A 225 14.49 61.05 0.63
C ASP A 225 14.12 62.55 0.83
N GLU A 226 13.85 62.94 2.09
CA GLU A 226 13.60 64.34 2.45
C GLU A 226 14.82 65.24 2.19
N ALA A 227 16.03 64.77 2.52
CA ALA A 227 17.27 65.51 2.28
C ALA A 227 17.59 65.66 0.78
N GLU A 228 17.32 64.63 -0.03
CA GLU A 228 17.42 64.68 -1.49
C GLU A 228 16.46 65.71 -2.09
N SER A 229 15.21 65.76 -1.61
CA SER A 229 14.24 66.78 -2.03
C SER A 229 14.75 68.19 -1.70
N MET A 230 15.21 68.42 -0.46
CA MET A 230 15.78 69.71 -0.04
C MET A 230 17.00 70.13 -0.87
N GLN A 231 17.84 69.18 -1.29
CA GLN A 231 18.97 69.48 -2.17
C GLN A 231 18.49 69.86 -3.58
N ALA A 232 17.58 69.08 -4.17
CA ALA A 232 17.06 69.34 -5.50
C ALA A 232 16.39 70.73 -5.57
N GLU A 233 15.64 71.10 -4.53
CA GLU A 233 15.06 72.43 -4.37
C GLU A 233 16.13 73.53 -4.32
N ALA A 234 17.14 73.39 -3.46
CA ALA A 234 18.22 74.37 -3.34
C ALA A 234 19.05 74.52 -4.63
N GLU A 235 19.28 73.42 -5.36
CA GLU A 235 19.97 73.43 -6.65
C GLU A 235 19.13 74.11 -7.74
N ALA A 236 17.81 73.85 -7.76
CA ALA A 236 16.88 74.50 -8.67
C ALA A 236 16.75 76.01 -8.41
N GLU A 237 16.73 76.44 -7.14
CA GLU A 237 16.74 77.85 -6.76
C GLU A 237 18.03 78.55 -7.23
N LEU A 238 19.20 77.93 -6.96
CA LEU A 238 20.48 78.46 -7.42
C LEU A 238 20.56 78.55 -8.95
N ALA A 239 20.05 77.54 -9.67
CA ALA A 239 20.01 77.52 -11.13
C ALA A 239 19.10 78.64 -11.67
N THR A 240 17.91 78.80 -11.09
CA THR A 240 16.95 79.85 -11.44
C THR A 240 17.56 81.24 -11.28
N VAL A 241 18.17 81.50 -10.12
CA VAL A 241 18.80 82.81 -9.84
C VAL A 241 19.96 83.09 -10.79
N ARG A 242 20.79 82.10 -11.08
CA ARG A 242 21.87 82.24 -12.09
C ARG A 242 21.33 82.54 -13.48
N GLN A 243 20.24 81.87 -13.87
CA GLN A 243 19.60 82.10 -15.16
C GLN A 243 19.01 83.50 -15.27
N SER A 244 18.30 83.99 -14.24
CA SER A 244 17.77 85.36 -14.20
C SER A 244 18.89 86.40 -14.29
N ILE A 245 20.01 86.20 -13.59
CA ILE A 245 21.18 87.08 -13.68
C ILE A 245 21.76 87.06 -15.11
N ALA A 246 21.86 85.88 -15.75
CA ALA A 246 22.36 85.75 -17.12
C ALA A 246 21.44 86.41 -18.17
N SER A 247 20.12 86.41 -17.92
CA SER A 247 19.12 87.08 -18.75
C SER A 247 19.07 88.61 -18.57
N GLY A 248 19.86 89.16 -17.62
CA GLY A 248 19.88 90.59 -17.31
C GLY A 248 18.74 91.07 -16.41
N GLU A 249 18.03 90.15 -15.74
CA GLU A 249 16.99 90.49 -14.77
C GLU A 249 17.62 90.94 -13.44
N MET A 250 17.01 91.93 -12.79
CA MET A 250 17.46 92.39 -11.47
C MET A 250 17.00 91.43 -10.38
N VAL A 251 17.89 90.52 -9.98
CA VAL A 251 17.70 89.68 -8.80
C VAL A 251 18.39 90.33 -7.60
N PHE A 252 17.81 90.23 -6.41
CA PHE A 252 18.43 90.66 -5.15
C PHE A 252 17.93 89.76 -4.03
N HIS A 253 18.64 89.77 -2.91
CA HIS A 253 18.30 88.96 -1.76
C HIS A 253 16.89 89.31 -1.23
N PRO A 254 16.04 88.32 -0.83
CA PRO A 254 14.69 88.59 -0.32
C PRO A 254 14.63 89.61 0.82
N ASN A 255 15.58 89.56 1.75
CA ASN A 255 15.69 90.52 2.86
C ASN A 255 16.03 91.95 2.42
N ASP A 256 16.63 92.15 1.25
CA ASP A 256 16.96 93.49 0.74
C ASP A 256 15.82 94.10 -0.09
N LYS A 257 14.79 93.32 -0.43
CA LYS A 257 13.66 93.75 -1.27
C LYS A 257 13.03 95.06 -0.80
N ALA A 258 12.66 95.16 0.47
CA ALA A 258 12.04 96.37 1.02
C ALA A 258 12.96 97.60 0.92
N ARG A 259 14.27 97.41 1.09
CA ARG A 259 15.27 98.47 0.94
C ARG A 259 15.41 98.87 -0.54
N MET A 260 15.44 97.90 -1.46
CA MET A 260 15.54 98.14 -2.89
C MET A 260 14.30 98.88 -3.42
N ASP A 261 13.10 98.44 -3.02
CA ASP A 261 11.83 99.07 -3.37
C ASP A 261 11.80 100.54 -2.90
N SER A 262 12.33 100.82 -1.70
CA SER A 262 12.42 102.19 -1.18
C SER A 262 13.40 103.08 -1.97
N LEU A 263 14.57 102.56 -2.34
CA LEU A 263 15.56 103.28 -3.16
C LEU A 263 15.01 103.53 -4.56
N TYR A 264 14.32 102.56 -5.14
CA TYR A 264 13.68 102.67 -6.45
C TYR A 264 12.56 103.73 -6.43
N ALA A 265 11.74 103.76 -5.37
CA ALA A 265 10.69 104.78 -5.21
C ALA A 265 11.29 106.20 -5.15
N VAL A 266 12.39 106.40 -4.42
CA VAL A 266 13.10 107.68 -4.35
C VAL A 266 13.73 108.07 -5.69
N ILE A 267 14.27 107.10 -6.44
CA ILE A 267 14.79 107.34 -7.80
C ILE A 267 13.65 107.77 -8.73
N ALA A 268 12.52 107.04 -8.72
CA ALA A 268 11.35 107.35 -9.53
C ALA A 268 10.75 108.72 -9.21
N GLU A 269 10.73 109.12 -7.94
CA GLU A 269 10.29 110.44 -7.49
C GLU A 269 11.19 111.56 -8.06
N VAL A 270 12.52 111.42 -7.94
CA VAL A 270 13.48 112.41 -8.48
C VAL A 270 13.45 112.44 -10.02
N GLU A 271 13.21 111.31 -10.68
CA GLU A 271 13.00 111.23 -12.13
C GLU A 271 11.74 111.96 -12.57
N ALA A 272 10.64 111.78 -11.84
CA ALA A 272 9.37 112.48 -12.11
C ALA A 272 9.52 114.00 -11.95
N GLU A 273 10.18 114.47 -10.87
CA GLU A 273 10.49 115.90 -10.69
C GLU A 273 11.33 116.46 -11.84
N LEU A 274 12.34 115.72 -12.30
CA LEU A 274 13.19 116.13 -13.42
C LEU A 274 12.44 116.11 -14.75
N ALA A 275 11.47 115.23 -14.94
CA ALA A 275 10.60 115.19 -16.11
C ALA A 275 9.63 116.38 -16.15
N GLU A 276 9.02 116.74 -15.03
CA GLU A 276 8.17 117.94 -14.89
C GLU A 276 8.95 119.23 -15.17
N LEU A 277 10.21 119.30 -14.70
CA LEU A 277 11.12 120.39 -15.03
C LEU A 277 11.50 120.40 -16.52
N ALA A 278 11.58 119.24 -17.18
CA ALA A 278 11.90 119.14 -18.60
C ALA A 278 10.74 119.60 -19.52
N GLU A 279 9.50 119.52 -19.06
CA GLU A 279 8.33 120.06 -19.77
C GLU A 279 8.33 121.60 -19.78
N ASN A 280 8.83 122.21 -18.71
CA ASN A 280 8.77 123.66 -18.50
C ASN A 280 10.04 124.43 -18.94
N PHE A 281 11.18 123.76 -19.10
CA PHE A 281 12.47 124.41 -19.38
C PHE A 281 13.20 123.79 -20.58
N THR A 282 13.98 124.62 -21.29
CA THR A 282 14.79 124.15 -22.43
C THR A 282 16.02 123.37 -21.98
N PRO A 283 16.51 122.39 -22.78
CA PRO A 283 17.66 121.56 -22.42
C PRO A 283 18.93 122.35 -22.07
N THR A 284 19.13 123.49 -22.72
CA THR A 284 20.27 124.39 -22.49
C THR A 284 20.19 125.09 -21.12
N TYR A 285 18.98 125.45 -20.67
CA TYR A 285 18.74 126.05 -19.36
C TYR A 285 18.91 125.03 -18.22
N MET A 286 18.37 123.82 -18.40
CA MET A 286 18.50 122.72 -17.43
C MET A 286 19.94 122.29 -17.14
N ASN A 287 20.89 122.63 -18.03
CA ASN A 287 22.30 122.33 -17.86
C ASN A 287 23.11 123.52 -17.28
N MET A 288 22.49 124.68 -17.08
CA MET A 288 23.11 125.88 -16.50
C MET A 288 22.58 126.20 -15.09
N ASP A 289 21.35 125.81 -14.78
CA ASP A 289 20.72 126.05 -13.47
C ASP A 289 21.38 125.20 -12.36
N PRO A 290 21.90 125.82 -11.28
CA PRO A 290 22.58 125.11 -10.20
C PRO A 290 21.71 124.06 -9.47
N GLU A 291 20.40 124.29 -9.36
CA GLU A 291 19.48 123.38 -8.66
C GLU A 291 19.15 122.15 -9.52
N ILE A 292 18.92 122.34 -10.83
CA ILE A 292 18.61 121.24 -11.77
C ILE A 292 19.84 120.34 -11.99
N VAL A 293 21.04 120.93 -12.14
CA VAL A 293 22.31 120.18 -12.21
C VAL A 293 22.57 119.43 -10.90
N GLY A 294 22.24 120.04 -9.76
CA GLY A 294 22.28 119.40 -8.45
C GLY A 294 21.38 118.17 -8.34
N LYS A 295 20.13 118.26 -8.83
CA LYS A 295 19.17 117.14 -8.89
C LYS A 295 19.62 116.02 -9.86
N LYS A 296 20.12 116.37 -11.06
CA LYS A 296 20.69 115.39 -12.00
C LYS A 296 21.88 114.64 -11.41
N ARG A 297 22.80 115.34 -10.75
CA ARG A 297 23.93 114.72 -10.03
C ARG A 297 23.47 113.82 -8.88
N LYS A 298 22.45 114.24 -8.13
CA LYS A 298 21.85 113.42 -7.06
C LYS A 298 21.16 112.17 -7.61
N LEU A 299 20.50 112.27 -8.77
CA LEU A 299 19.93 111.11 -9.48
C LEU A 299 21.01 110.14 -9.94
N GLU A 300 22.10 110.62 -10.53
CA GLU A 300 23.25 109.77 -10.90
C GLU A 300 23.88 109.10 -9.67
N GLU A 301 24.01 109.82 -8.55
CA GLU A 301 24.51 109.27 -7.29
C GLU A 301 23.55 108.21 -6.71
N LEU A 302 22.24 108.44 -6.75
CA LEU A 302 21.22 107.48 -6.32
C LEU A 302 21.20 106.22 -7.20
N ARG A 303 21.29 106.38 -8.53
CA ARG A 303 21.39 105.25 -9.47
C ARG A 303 22.68 104.46 -9.27
N GLY A 304 23.82 105.13 -9.14
CA GLY A 304 25.09 104.48 -8.84
C GLY A 304 25.08 103.73 -7.50
N ASN A 305 24.44 104.29 -6.46
CA ASN A 305 24.24 103.63 -5.18
C ASN A 305 23.27 102.44 -5.27
N TYR A 306 22.21 102.55 -6.07
CA TYR A 306 21.26 101.46 -6.33
C TYR A 306 21.97 100.30 -7.03
N ASP A 307 22.66 100.54 -8.14
CA ASP A 307 23.39 99.52 -8.90
C ASP A 307 24.45 98.83 -8.03
N LYS A 308 25.18 99.61 -7.22
CA LYS A 308 26.15 99.07 -6.26
C LYS A 308 25.47 98.17 -5.22
N THR A 309 24.34 98.60 -4.65
CA THR A 309 23.63 97.82 -3.63
C THR A 309 22.99 96.56 -4.21
N VAL A 310 22.52 96.61 -5.47
CA VAL A 310 22.02 95.46 -6.22
C VAL A 310 23.15 94.46 -6.44
N ALA A 311 24.33 94.89 -6.91
CA ALA A 311 25.48 94.01 -7.11
C ALA A 311 25.93 93.34 -5.79
N GLU A 312 26.00 94.09 -4.69
CA GLU A 312 26.32 93.56 -3.36
C GLU A 312 25.25 92.57 -2.84
N SER A 313 23.97 92.84 -3.10
CA SER A 313 22.85 91.96 -2.72
C SER A 313 22.82 90.68 -3.55
N GLN A 314 23.07 90.77 -4.86
CA GLN A 314 23.21 89.63 -5.77
C GLN A 314 24.33 88.69 -5.33
N GLN A 315 25.50 89.25 -5.04
CA GLN A 315 26.64 88.46 -4.59
C GLN A 315 26.31 87.73 -3.28
N ARG A 316 25.73 88.43 -2.29
CA ARG A 316 25.31 87.82 -1.02
C ARG A 316 24.29 86.70 -1.24
N TYR A 317 23.32 86.91 -2.11
CA TYR A 317 22.30 85.90 -2.40
C TYR A 317 22.89 84.65 -3.07
N LEU A 318 23.81 84.84 -4.03
CA LEU A 318 24.52 83.72 -4.66
C LEU A 318 25.42 82.95 -3.67
N GLU A 319 26.10 83.66 -2.76
CA GLU A 319 26.91 83.04 -1.72
C GLU A 319 26.06 82.25 -0.72
N GLU A 320 24.90 82.79 -0.34
CA GLU A 320 23.93 82.11 0.54
C GLU A 320 23.36 80.85 -0.12
N LEU A 321 22.87 80.94 -1.36
CA LEU A 321 22.34 79.78 -2.09
C LEU A 321 23.41 78.71 -2.32
N LYS A 322 24.65 79.10 -2.64
CA LYS A 322 25.78 78.15 -2.73
C LYS A 322 26.02 77.45 -1.39
N ARG A 323 26.01 78.20 -0.28
CA ARG A 323 26.16 77.64 1.07
C ARG A 323 25.02 76.67 1.39
N THR A 324 23.79 77.00 1.04
CA THR A 324 22.61 76.13 1.23
C THR A 324 22.78 74.84 0.44
N VAL A 325 23.12 74.89 -0.84
CA VAL A 325 23.39 73.70 -1.68
C VAL A 325 24.49 72.83 -1.06
N THR A 326 25.62 73.42 -0.66
CA THR A 326 26.70 72.67 -0.01
C THR A 326 26.25 72.03 1.30
N SER A 327 25.44 72.73 2.11
CA SER A 327 24.93 72.19 3.37
C SER A 327 23.95 71.03 3.17
N SER A 328 23.07 71.11 2.16
CA SER A 328 22.14 70.04 1.80
C SER A 328 22.90 68.83 1.26
N GLN A 329 23.89 69.02 0.38
CA GLN A 329 24.75 67.95 -0.13
C GLN A 329 25.50 67.23 0.99
N GLN A 330 26.08 67.97 1.94
CA GLN A 330 26.75 67.37 3.10
C GLN A 330 25.79 66.55 3.96
N LYS A 331 24.56 67.03 4.15
CA LYS A 331 23.53 66.32 4.92
C LYS A 331 23.06 65.04 4.21
N GLN A 332 22.85 65.09 2.89
CA GLN A 332 22.54 63.91 2.08
C GLN A 332 23.66 62.86 2.22
N GLN A 333 24.91 63.26 1.97
CA GLN A 333 26.06 62.35 2.02
C GLN A 333 26.27 61.76 3.42
N GLN A 334 26.02 62.52 4.49
CA GLN A 334 26.03 61.99 5.84
C GLN A 334 24.95 60.91 6.03
N LEU A 335 23.71 61.17 5.61
CA LEU A 335 22.61 60.23 5.72
C LEU A 335 22.82 58.96 4.89
N GLU A 336 23.38 59.08 3.68
CA GLU A 336 23.78 57.93 2.86
C GLU A 336 24.82 57.07 3.57
N ASN A 337 25.86 57.68 4.14
CA ASN A 337 26.90 56.96 4.88
C ASN A 337 26.32 56.26 6.11
N GLU A 338 25.45 56.94 6.86
CA GLU A 338 24.77 56.35 8.03
C GLU A 338 23.84 55.19 7.64
N LEU A 339 23.13 55.30 6.51
CA LEU A 339 22.24 54.25 6.01
C LEU A 339 23.02 53.05 5.51
N ASN A 340 24.13 53.28 4.80
CA ASN A 340 25.05 52.22 4.37
C ASN A 340 25.65 51.47 5.56
N GLN A 341 26.12 52.20 6.58
CA GLN A 341 26.63 51.59 7.80
C GLN A 341 25.55 50.78 8.53
N LEU A 342 24.35 51.35 8.68
CA LEU A 342 23.22 50.66 9.29
C LEU A 342 22.82 49.39 8.52
N SER A 343 22.90 49.42 7.18
CA SER A 343 22.63 48.26 6.32
C SER A 343 23.66 47.15 6.53
N LEU A 344 24.95 47.47 6.62
CA LEU A 344 26.00 46.51 6.93
C LEU A 344 25.82 45.89 8.33
N ASP A 345 25.55 46.73 9.33
CA ASP A 345 25.29 46.27 10.70
C ASP A 345 24.03 45.39 10.75
N ALA A 346 22.99 45.73 9.99
CA ALA A 346 21.77 44.94 9.87
C ALA A 346 22.01 43.58 9.21
N GLN A 347 22.84 43.51 8.16
CA GLN A 347 23.21 42.24 7.54
C GLN A 347 23.96 41.33 8.51
N ALA A 348 24.95 41.88 9.22
CA ALA A 348 25.69 41.13 10.23
C ALA A 348 24.78 40.67 11.39
N PHE A 349 23.82 41.50 11.79
CA PHE A 349 22.83 41.14 12.81
C PHE A 349 21.86 40.07 12.33
N ASN A 350 21.38 40.13 11.08
CA ASN A 350 20.51 39.11 10.50
C ASN A 350 21.19 37.75 10.41
N GLN A 351 22.47 37.69 10.05
CA GLN A 351 23.24 36.43 10.08
C GLN A 351 23.27 35.81 11.48
N LYS A 352 23.44 36.64 12.52
CA LYS A 352 23.39 36.20 13.91
C LYS A 352 22.00 35.76 14.33
N LEU A 353 20.94 36.45 13.89
CA LEU A 353 19.56 36.04 14.13
C LEU A 353 19.23 34.69 13.48
N GLU A 354 19.72 34.44 12.27
CA GLU A 354 19.54 33.15 11.59
C GLU A 354 20.25 32.01 12.36
N GLU A 355 21.47 32.27 12.85
CA GLU A 355 22.17 31.32 13.71
C GLU A 355 21.45 31.08 15.04
N TYR A 356 20.93 32.15 15.67
CA TYR A 356 20.10 32.03 16.87
C TYR A 356 18.84 31.19 16.59
N ALA A 357 18.12 31.47 15.49
CA ALA A 357 16.92 30.72 15.11
C ALA A 357 17.22 29.23 14.88
N ARG A 358 18.38 28.91 14.28
CA ARG A 358 18.84 27.52 14.13
C ARG A 358 19.09 26.85 15.48
N LEU A 359 19.73 27.54 16.42
CA LEU A 359 20.01 27.01 17.76
C LEU A 359 18.73 26.82 18.59
N ASP A 360 17.79 27.76 18.49
CA ASP A 360 16.48 27.73 19.15
C ASP A 360 15.59 26.62 18.57
N GLY A 361 15.54 26.50 17.24
CA GLY A 361 14.82 25.39 16.58
C GLY A 361 15.41 24.01 16.94
N ALA A 362 16.72 23.89 17.10
CA ALA A 362 17.35 22.66 17.60
C ALA A 362 16.95 22.35 19.06
N LEU A 363 16.81 23.37 19.92
CA LEU A 363 16.31 23.21 21.28
C LEU A 363 14.85 22.73 21.27
N GLU A 364 13.99 23.34 20.45
CA GLU A 364 12.59 22.96 20.31
C GLU A 364 12.45 21.51 19.84
N GLN A 365 13.25 21.08 18.87
CA GLN A 365 13.29 19.69 18.41
C GLN A 365 13.67 18.71 19.53
N LEU A 366 14.68 19.02 20.34
CA LEU A 366 15.05 18.17 21.48
C LEU A 366 13.93 18.10 22.53
N GLN A 367 13.23 19.21 22.78
CA GLN A 367 12.08 19.26 23.70
C GLN A 367 10.90 18.42 23.19
N LEU A 368 10.61 18.48 21.89
CA LEU A 368 9.59 17.65 21.26
C LEU A 368 9.94 16.16 21.38
N GLN A 369 11.20 15.79 21.11
CA GLN A 369 11.66 14.40 21.29
C GLN A 369 11.49 13.93 22.76
N SER A 370 11.76 14.80 23.72
CA SER A 370 11.58 14.50 25.15
C SER A 370 10.11 14.30 25.53
N GLN A 371 9.20 15.13 25.02
CA GLN A 371 7.77 14.94 25.22
C GLN A 371 7.28 13.63 24.61
N THR A 372 7.64 13.35 23.35
CA THR A 372 7.26 12.09 22.69
C THR A 372 7.75 10.87 23.47
N LEU A 373 8.99 10.89 23.97
CA LEU A 373 9.54 9.78 24.76
C LEU A 373 8.81 9.64 26.13
N ARG A 374 8.43 10.75 26.76
CA ARG A 374 7.62 10.72 27.99
C ARG A 374 6.23 10.13 27.74
N ASP A 375 5.59 10.51 26.64
CA ASP A 375 4.28 9.98 26.26
C ASP A 375 4.37 8.47 25.99
N GLN A 376 5.43 8.02 25.31
CA GLN A 376 5.73 6.60 25.11
C GLN A 376 5.95 5.86 26.43
N LEU A 377 6.72 6.42 27.36
CA LEU A 377 6.93 5.84 28.69
C LEU A 377 5.63 5.73 29.49
N VAL A 378 4.79 6.77 29.47
CA VAL A 378 3.47 6.74 30.12
C VAL A 378 2.60 5.67 29.48
N GLN A 379 2.61 5.58 28.15
CA GLN A 379 1.86 4.56 27.42
C GLN A 379 2.36 3.15 27.75
N ALA A 380 3.67 2.92 27.83
CA ALA A 380 4.26 1.65 28.22
C ALA A 380 3.89 1.26 29.67
N GLU A 381 3.94 2.22 30.60
CA GLU A 381 3.54 2.00 32.00
C GLU A 381 2.04 1.70 32.13
N VAL A 382 1.18 2.40 31.36
CA VAL A 382 -0.27 2.17 31.32
C VAL A 382 -0.62 0.87 30.59
N GLN A 383 0.22 0.38 29.69
CA GLN A 383 0.04 -0.89 28.98
C GLN A 383 0.48 -2.12 29.78
N LYS A 384 1.27 -1.98 30.85
CA LYS A 384 1.59 -3.08 31.79
C LYS A 384 0.36 -3.94 32.18
N PRO A 385 -0.79 -3.35 32.59
CA PRO A 385 -2.00 -4.12 32.89
C PRO A 385 -2.77 -4.65 31.66
N MET A 386 -2.40 -4.30 30.42
CA MET A 386 -3.07 -4.75 29.18
C MET A 386 -2.44 -5.98 28.52
N GLN A 387 -1.40 -6.57 29.15
CA GLN A 387 -0.82 -7.84 28.70
C GLN A 387 -1.84 -8.99 28.76
N PRO A 388 -1.68 -10.05 27.93
CA PRO A 388 -2.63 -11.15 27.91
C PRO A 388 -2.75 -11.80 29.28
N THR A 389 -3.95 -11.74 29.86
CA THR A 389 -4.28 -12.58 31.01
C THR A 389 -4.50 -14.00 30.50
N ILE A 390 -3.69 -14.92 31.00
CA ILE A 390 -3.73 -16.32 30.59
C ILE A 390 -4.67 -17.07 31.51
N ASN A 391 -5.76 -17.59 30.95
CA ASN A 391 -6.71 -18.42 31.67
C ASN A 391 -6.59 -19.87 31.19
N ILE A 392 -6.49 -20.79 32.14
CA ILE A 392 -6.50 -22.23 31.86
C ILE A 392 -7.96 -22.67 31.81
N LEU A 393 -8.43 -23.11 30.65
CA LEU A 393 -9.81 -23.57 30.44
C LEU A 393 -9.96 -25.03 30.84
N GLU A 394 -8.92 -25.83 30.60
CA GLU A 394 -8.91 -27.25 30.92
C GLU A 394 -7.52 -27.65 31.41
N HIS A 395 -7.48 -28.34 32.56
CA HIS A 395 -6.26 -28.86 33.14
C HIS A 395 -5.95 -30.28 32.64
N PRO A 396 -4.66 -30.67 32.61
CA PRO A 396 -4.26 -32.04 32.30
C PRO A 396 -4.99 -33.10 33.12
N PHE A 397 -5.40 -34.19 32.48
CA PHE A 397 -6.10 -35.30 33.12
C PHE A 397 -5.51 -36.66 32.73
N GLU A 398 -5.80 -37.70 33.52
CA GLU A 398 -5.45 -39.07 33.17
C GLU A 398 -6.55 -39.65 32.27
N PRO A 399 -6.23 -40.10 31.04
CA PRO A 399 -7.25 -40.59 30.12
C PRO A 399 -7.80 -41.96 30.51
N ASP A 400 -9.12 -42.09 30.48
CA ASP A 400 -9.84 -43.32 30.82
C ASP A 400 -9.98 -44.29 29.63
N PHE A 401 -9.85 -43.81 28.38
CA PHE A 401 -10.04 -44.61 27.18
C PHE A 401 -8.98 -44.29 26.10
N PRO A 402 -8.58 -45.29 25.29
CA PRO A 402 -7.62 -45.08 24.20
C PRO A 402 -8.27 -44.41 22.99
N ILE A 403 -7.51 -43.56 22.30
CA ILE A 403 -7.95 -42.85 21.08
C ILE A 403 -7.64 -43.65 19.79
N ALA A 404 -6.64 -44.53 19.83
CA ALA A 404 -6.25 -45.37 18.70
C ALA A 404 -5.56 -46.67 19.17
N PRO A 405 -5.58 -47.75 18.36
CA PRO A 405 -6.36 -47.96 17.13
C PRO A 405 -7.83 -48.29 17.42
N HIS A 406 -8.71 -48.01 16.45
CA HIS A 406 -10.13 -48.35 16.57
C HIS A 406 -10.32 -49.82 16.16
N TYR A 407 -9.98 -50.76 17.05
CA TYR A 407 -9.91 -52.20 16.77
C TYR A 407 -11.14 -52.73 16.02
N TRP A 408 -12.34 -52.29 16.39
CA TRP A 408 -13.58 -52.71 15.75
C TRP A 408 -13.72 -52.20 14.31
N ARG A 409 -13.46 -50.91 14.09
CA ARG A 409 -13.52 -50.28 12.76
C ARG A 409 -12.49 -50.92 11.83
N ASP A 410 -11.27 -51.10 12.31
CA ASP A 410 -10.18 -51.62 11.50
C ASP A 410 -10.39 -53.11 11.19
N SER A 411 -10.98 -53.88 12.10
CA SER A 411 -11.40 -55.26 11.86
C SER A 411 -12.49 -55.37 10.80
N ALA A 412 -13.44 -54.43 10.77
CA ALA A 412 -14.49 -54.38 9.74
C ALA A 412 -13.91 -54.07 8.34
N ILE A 413 -12.93 -53.15 8.26
CA ILE A 413 -12.22 -52.84 7.01
C ILE A 413 -11.42 -54.07 6.55
N ALA A 414 -10.72 -54.76 7.46
CA ALA A 414 -9.98 -55.97 7.15
C ALA A 414 -10.88 -57.09 6.60
N LEU A 415 -12.12 -57.22 7.11
CA LEU A 415 -13.11 -58.17 6.60
C LEU A 415 -13.42 -57.91 5.12
N VAL A 416 -13.72 -56.66 4.77
CA VAL A 416 -14.04 -56.27 3.38
C VAL A 416 -12.86 -56.55 2.45
N VAL A 417 -11.65 -56.17 2.86
CA VAL A 417 -10.42 -56.40 2.09
C VAL A 417 -10.17 -57.89 1.87
N ALA A 418 -10.36 -58.72 2.90
CA ALA A 418 -10.19 -60.17 2.79
C ALA A 418 -11.20 -60.80 1.82
N ILE A 419 -12.45 -60.32 1.78
CA ILE A 419 -13.47 -60.78 0.82
C ILE A 419 -13.04 -60.45 -0.62
N ILE A 420 -12.60 -59.21 -0.86
CA ILE A 420 -12.15 -58.76 -2.20
C ILE A 420 -10.97 -59.61 -2.68
N LEU A 421 -9.97 -59.83 -1.81
CA LEU A 421 -8.80 -60.65 -2.15
C LEU A 421 -9.16 -62.11 -2.39
N GLY A 422 -10.10 -62.67 -1.62
CA GLY A 422 -10.63 -64.01 -1.87
C GLY A 422 -11.33 -64.13 -3.23
N LEU A 423 -12.14 -63.14 -3.61
CA LEU A 423 -12.80 -63.11 -4.93
C LEU A 423 -11.80 -62.98 -6.08
N LEU A 424 -10.75 -62.17 -5.91
CA LEU A 424 -9.66 -62.05 -6.90
C LEU A 424 -8.90 -63.37 -7.05
N ALA A 425 -8.58 -64.04 -5.95
CA ALA A 425 -7.93 -65.35 -5.97
C ALA A 425 -8.79 -66.40 -6.68
N LEU A 426 -10.11 -66.39 -6.44
CA LEU A 426 -11.06 -67.24 -7.14
C LEU A 426 -11.09 -66.95 -8.66
N GLN A 427 -11.10 -65.68 -9.05
CA GLN A 427 -11.10 -65.27 -10.46
C GLN A 427 -9.82 -65.73 -11.18
N LEU A 428 -8.66 -65.58 -10.54
CA LEU A 428 -7.38 -66.09 -11.04
C LEU A 428 -7.39 -67.61 -11.18
N PHE A 429 -7.84 -68.33 -10.14
CA PHE A 429 -7.94 -69.80 -10.16
C PHE A 429 -8.87 -70.29 -11.28
N SER A 430 -10.00 -69.61 -11.49
CA SER A 430 -10.95 -69.95 -12.54
C SER A 430 -10.42 -69.64 -13.94
N SER A 431 -9.59 -68.60 -14.11
CA SER A 431 -9.00 -68.25 -15.41
C SER A 431 -7.98 -69.31 -15.87
N ILE A 432 -7.17 -69.83 -14.94
CA ILE A 432 -6.15 -70.84 -15.21
C ILE A 432 -6.78 -72.20 -15.58
N HIS A 433 -7.84 -72.61 -14.87
CA HIS A 433 -8.51 -73.89 -15.13
C HIS A 433 -9.43 -73.89 -16.37
N ARG A 434 -9.76 -72.71 -16.93
CA ARG A 434 -10.62 -72.62 -18.13
C ARG A 434 -9.89 -73.01 -19.43
N GLN A 435 -8.57 -73.19 -19.40
CA GLN A 435 -7.75 -73.48 -20.59
C GLN A 435 -7.69 -74.98 -20.98
N GLN A 436 -8.34 -75.88 -20.23
CA GLN A 436 -8.36 -77.32 -20.53
C GLN A 436 -9.77 -77.78 -20.93
N ALA A 437 -10.13 -77.57 -22.20
CA ALA A 437 -11.25 -78.26 -22.86
C ALA A 437 -10.75 -78.86 -24.19
N PRO A 438 -11.15 -80.09 -24.56
CA PRO A 438 -10.65 -80.76 -25.77
C PRO A 438 -11.20 -80.11 -27.06
N ALA A 439 -10.42 -80.23 -28.14
CA ALA A 439 -10.67 -79.60 -29.44
C ALA A 439 -11.99 -80.07 -30.10
N PRO A 440 -12.80 -79.16 -30.69
CA PRO A 440 -13.97 -79.56 -31.45
C PRO A 440 -13.56 -80.18 -32.80
N THR A 441 -14.04 -81.41 -33.01
CA THR A 441 -13.98 -82.18 -34.26
C THR A 441 -14.77 -81.48 -35.37
N PHE A 442 -14.14 -81.23 -36.52
CA PHE A 442 -14.81 -80.72 -37.72
C PHE A 442 -15.72 -81.80 -38.34
N THR A 443 -17.01 -81.49 -38.52
CA THR A 443 -17.91 -82.22 -39.44
C THR A 443 -18.48 -81.24 -40.45
N SER A 444 -18.01 -81.37 -41.69
CA SER A 444 -18.47 -80.65 -42.87
C SER A 444 -19.89 -81.08 -43.27
N TYR A 445 -20.81 -80.12 -43.38
CA TYR A 445 -21.92 -80.23 -44.33
C TYR A 445 -22.07 -78.91 -45.08
N ASN A 446 -22.08 -79.05 -46.40
CA ASN A 446 -22.15 -78.01 -47.40
C ASN A 446 -23.63 -77.70 -47.67
N VAL A 447 -24.08 -76.48 -47.45
CA VAL A 447 -25.34 -75.97 -48.00
C VAL A 447 -25.11 -74.54 -48.46
N VAL A 448 -25.12 -74.36 -49.78
CA VAL A 448 -25.06 -73.07 -50.46
C VAL A 448 -26.45 -72.43 -50.38
N PRO A 449 -26.54 -71.14 -50.00
CA PRO A 449 -27.29 -70.24 -50.84
C PRO A 449 -26.50 -68.98 -51.19
N ASN A 450 -26.41 -68.81 -52.50
CA ASN A 450 -26.47 -67.59 -53.28
C ASN A 450 -26.86 -66.30 -52.51
N GLN A 451 -25.96 -65.32 -52.45
CA GLN A 451 -26.10 -63.98 -53.04
C GLN A 451 -25.08 -63.03 -52.42
N GLY A 452 -24.35 -62.33 -53.28
CA GLY A 452 -23.17 -61.56 -52.93
C GLY A 452 -23.48 -60.32 -52.09
N LEU A 453 -22.57 -60.07 -51.16
CA LEU A 453 -22.10 -58.73 -50.85
C LEU A 453 -20.57 -58.77 -50.85
N THR A 454 -19.98 -57.75 -51.44
CA THR A 454 -18.57 -57.65 -51.80
C THR A 454 -17.67 -57.46 -50.58
N LEU A 455 -16.44 -57.96 -50.71
CA LEU A 455 -15.36 -57.90 -49.73
C LEU A 455 -14.88 -56.47 -49.41
N GLU A 456 -15.44 -55.44 -50.04
CA GLU A 456 -15.15 -54.02 -49.75
C GLU A 456 -15.88 -53.49 -48.51
N GLN A 457 -17.04 -54.04 -48.14
CA GLN A 457 -17.77 -53.60 -46.94
C GLN A 457 -17.27 -54.23 -45.63
N GLN A 458 -16.48 -55.31 -45.70
CA GLN A 458 -15.84 -55.91 -44.52
C GLN A 458 -14.44 -55.35 -44.23
N MET A 459 -13.77 -54.74 -45.21
CA MET A 459 -12.50 -54.04 -44.96
C MET A 459 -12.69 -52.67 -44.30
N ALA A 460 -13.83 -52.00 -44.52
CA ALA A 460 -14.15 -50.73 -43.83
C ALA A 460 -14.45 -50.91 -42.32
N ALA A 461 -14.95 -52.07 -41.90
CA ALA A 461 -15.24 -52.35 -40.49
C ALA A 461 -14.00 -52.78 -39.68
N HIS A 462 -12.99 -53.36 -40.33
CA HIS A 462 -11.72 -53.71 -39.67
C HIS A 462 -10.75 -52.52 -39.57
N GLN A 463 -10.85 -51.52 -40.44
CA GLN A 463 -10.01 -50.32 -40.39
C GLN A 463 -10.49 -49.28 -39.35
N ALA A 464 -11.79 -49.27 -39.02
CA ALA A 464 -12.34 -48.44 -37.95
C ALA A 464 -12.01 -48.96 -36.54
N LEU A 465 -11.81 -50.27 -36.36
CA LEU A 465 -11.47 -50.86 -35.06
C LEU A 465 -9.97 -50.73 -34.71
N GLU A 466 -9.09 -50.59 -35.70
CA GLU A 466 -7.66 -50.32 -35.47
C GLU A 466 -7.36 -48.84 -35.21
N GLN A 467 -8.12 -47.91 -35.81
CA GLN A 467 -7.99 -46.47 -35.50
C GLN A 467 -8.50 -46.10 -34.10
N GLN A 468 -9.38 -46.91 -33.49
CA GLN A 468 -9.80 -46.70 -32.11
C GLN A 468 -8.84 -47.30 -31.07
N LYS A 469 -7.92 -48.18 -31.48
CA LYS A 469 -6.91 -48.80 -30.60
C LYS A 469 -5.58 -48.05 -30.57
N VAL A 470 -5.30 -47.23 -31.60
CA VAL A 470 -4.10 -46.37 -31.67
C VAL A 470 -4.30 -45.02 -30.96
N SER A 471 -5.53 -44.59 -30.69
CA SER A 471 -5.83 -43.36 -29.93
C SER A 471 -5.81 -43.52 -28.40
N GLN A 472 -5.57 -44.73 -27.87
CA GLN A 472 -5.52 -44.98 -26.42
C GLN A 472 -4.20 -45.58 -25.92
N LEU A 473 -3.19 -45.74 -26.78
CA LEU A 473 -1.87 -46.29 -26.42
C LEU A 473 -0.73 -45.32 -26.76
N GLY A 474 -0.99 -44.03 -26.59
CA GLY A 474 -0.02 -42.95 -26.80
C GLY A 474 0.29 -42.15 -25.55
N HIS A 475 0.05 -42.64 -24.33
CA HIS A 475 0.47 -41.94 -23.10
C HIS A 475 1.01 -42.96 -22.08
N GLN A 476 2.24 -43.44 -22.32
CA GLN A 476 3.09 -43.94 -21.25
C GLN A 476 4.41 -43.16 -21.23
N GLN A 477 4.57 -42.45 -20.10
CA GLN A 477 5.83 -42.34 -19.35
C GLN A 477 6.94 -41.49 -19.99
N ALA A 478 6.82 -40.18 -19.80
CA ALA A 478 7.97 -39.36 -19.45
C ALA A 478 8.19 -39.44 -17.92
N PRO A 479 9.44 -39.46 -17.43
CA PRO A 479 9.75 -39.60 -16.01
C PRO A 479 9.18 -38.46 -15.19
N MET A 480 8.61 -38.77 -14.02
CA MET A 480 8.22 -37.79 -13.02
C MET A 480 9.45 -36.96 -12.61
N GLN A 481 9.59 -35.77 -13.21
CA GLN A 481 10.34 -34.68 -12.61
C GLN A 481 9.47 -34.12 -11.49
N LEU A 482 10.01 -34.18 -10.27
CA LEU A 482 9.54 -33.36 -9.16
C LEU A 482 9.52 -31.89 -9.56
N GLY A 483 8.46 -31.20 -9.15
CA GLY A 483 8.36 -29.75 -9.19
C GLY A 483 7.75 -29.25 -10.48
N HIS A 484 6.44 -29.05 -10.47
CA HIS A 484 5.78 -27.80 -10.81
C HIS A 484 4.46 -27.83 -10.05
N GLU A 485 4.49 -27.32 -8.81
CA GLU A 485 3.29 -26.75 -8.22
C GLU A 485 2.71 -25.81 -9.28
N ALA A 486 1.46 -26.02 -9.69
CA ALA A 486 0.71 -24.93 -10.29
C ALA A 486 0.85 -23.76 -9.30
N PRO A 487 1.37 -22.59 -9.72
CA PRO A 487 1.51 -21.51 -8.79
C PRO A 487 0.10 -21.24 -8.27
N ALA A 488 -0.13 -21.51 -6.98
CA ALA A 488 -1.10 -20.74 -6.25
C ALA A 488 -0.58 -19.31 -6.38
N SER A 489 -1.05 -18.59 -7.39
CA SER A 489 -0.88 -17.16 -7.47
C SER A 489 -1.58 -16.65 -6.21
N ASN A 490 -0.79 -16.47 -5.16
CA ASN A 490 -1.20 -15.71 -3.98
C ASN A 490 -1.28 -14.25 -4.46
N ALA A 491 -2.29 -13.97 -5.29
CA ALA A 491 -2.59 -12.67 -5.81
C ALA A 491 -2.83 -11.78 -4.59
N ARG A 492 -1.99 -10.76 -4.42
CA ARG A 492 -2.05 -9.90 -3.25
C ARG A 492 -3.39 -9.16 -3.24
N LEU A 493 -4.06 -9.16 -2.09
CA LEU A 493 -5.20 -8.29 -1.86
C LEU A 493 -4.71 -6.84 -1.84
N LEU A 494 -5.22 -6.02 -2.77
CA LEU A 494 -4.86 -4.61 -2.88
C LEU A 494 -5.75 -3.77 -1.95
N SER A 495 -5.17 -2.79 -1.28
CA SER A 495 -5.96 -1.85 -0.47
C SER A 495 -6.68 -0.83 -1.35
N GLU A 496 -7.73 -0.21 -0.81
CA GLU A 496 -8.44 0.88 -1.53
C GLU A 496 -7.49 2.03 -1.92
N LYS A 497 -6.55 2.39 -1.05
CA LYS A 497 -5.50 3.38 -1.35
C LYS A 497 -4.59 2.94 -2.49
N ASP A 498 -4.25 1.66 -2.55
CA ASP A 498 -3.40 1.11 -3.62
C ASP A 498 -4.14 1.18 -4.97
N CYS A 499 -5.42 0.78 -5.01
CA CYS A 499 -6.26 0.87 -6.21
C CYS A 499 -6.46 2.32 -6.68
N GLN A 500 -6.70 3.26 -5.76
CA GLN A 500 -6.80 4.69 -6.09
C GLN A 500 -5.47 5.28 -6.57
N GLY A 501 -4.35 4.88 -5.97
CA GLY A 501 -3.00 5.28 -6.39
C GLY A 501 -2.68 4.78 -7.80
N LEU A 502 -3.01 3.53 -8.08
CA LEU A 502 -2.87 2.90 -9.40
C LEU A 502 -3.73 3.62 -10.45
N TYR A 503 -5.00 3.91 -10.14
CA TYR A 503 -5.91 4.61 -11.05
C TYR A 503 -5.45 6.05 -11.36
N LYS A 504 -4.89 6.77 -10.38
CA LYS A 504 -4.38 8.14 -10.57
C LYS A 504 -3.14 8.21 -11.46
N ALA A 505 -2.23 7.24 -11.35
CA ALA A 505 -1.00 7.18 -12.13
C ALA A 505 -1.19 6.60 -13.53
N ALA A 506 -2.28 5.87 -13.78
CA ALA A 506 -2.52 5.18 -15.03
C ALA A 506 -2.72 6.13 -16.23
N ASN A 507 -2.24 5.69 -17.39
CA ASN A 507 -2.60 6.26 -18.69
C ASN A 507 -4.07 5.90 -19.04
N ARG A 508 -4.59 6.42 -20.16
CA ARG A 508 -6.00 6.19 -20.56
C ARG A 508 -6.36 4.71 -20.60
N ASP A 509 -5.58 3.88 -21.30
CA ASP A 509 -5.85 2.45 -21.43
C ASP A 509 -5.74 1.71 -20.09
N GLY A 510 -4.77 2.08 -19.25
CA GLY A 510 -4.62 1.56 -17.90
C GLY A 510 -5.80 1.93 -16.99
N LYS A 511 -6.31 3.17 -17.08
CA LYS A 511 -7.51 3.60 -16.35
C LYS A 511 -8.74 2.78 -16.78
N LEU A 512 -8.90 2.53 -18.07
CA LEU A 512 -9.97 1.68 -18.59
C LEU A 512 -9.85 0.25 -18.06
N VAL A 513 -8.67 -0.37 -18.14
CA VAL A 513 -8.45 -1.73 -17.64
C VAL A 513 -8.73 -1.85 -16.15
N ILE A 514 -8.18 -0.94 -15.33
CA ILE A 514 -8.38 -0.95 -13.87
C ILE A 514 -9.86 -0.79 -13.53
N ALA A 515 -10.55 0.15 -14.17
CA ALA A 515 -11.96 0.38 -13.90
C ALA A 515 -12.86 -0.76 -14.37
N LEU A 516 -12.62 -1.33 -15.55
CA LEU A 516 -13.42 -2.44 -16.06
C LEU A 516 -13.27 -3.69 -15.18
N LEU A 517 -12.04 -4.01 -14.74
CA LEU A 517 -11.79 -5.13 -13.82
C LEU A 517 -12.46 -4.94 -12.46
N LEU A 518 -12.40 -3.72 -11.92
CA LEU A 518 -13.01 -3.36 -10.64
C LEU A 518 -14.52 -3.05 -10.73
N SER A 519 -15.09 -3.13 -11.93
CA SER A 519 -16.54 -3.15 -12.21
C SER A 519 -17.05 -4.56 -12.53
N GLY A 520 -16.17 -5.59 -12.53
CA GLY A 520 -16.56 -6.98 -12.70
C GLY A 520 -16.42 -7.54 -14.11
N VAL A 521 -15.69 -6.89 -15.02
CA VAL A 521 -15.30 -7.51 -16.31
C VAL A 521 -14.21 -8.54 -16.07
N ALA A 522 -14.31 -9.72 -16.69
CA ALA A 522 -13.31 -10.75 -16.56
C ALA A 522 -12.07 -10.45 -17.44
N PRO A 523 -10.85 -10.88 -17.02
CA PRO A 523 -9.63 -10.70 -17.81
C PRO A 523 -9.74 -11.23 -19.24
N GLU A 524 -10.46 -12.33 -19.42
CA GLU A 524 -10.70 -12.97 -20.71
C GLU A 524 -11.67 -12.16 -21.59
N GLU A 525 -12.58 -11.40 -20.97
CA GLU A 525 -13.59 -10.57 -21.66
C GLU A 525 -13.04 -9.18 -22.04
N LEU A 526 -12.02 -8.67 -21.34
CA LEU A 526 -11.42 -7.35 -21.59
C LEU A 526 -11.07 -7.06 -23.07
N PRO A 527 -10.43 -7.97 -23.83
CA PRO A 527 -10.09 -7.72 -25.23
C PRO A 527 -11.30 -7.74 -26.17
N GLU A 528 -12.43 -8.30 -25.73
CA GLU A 528 -13.64 -8.47 -26.55
C GLU A 528 -14.64 -7.33 -26.38
N VAL A 529 -14.46 -6.45 -25.38
CA VAL A 529 -15.34 -5.31 -25.11
C VAL A 529 -15.30 -4.29 -26.26
N ARG A 530 -16.47 -3.97 -26.83
CA ARG A 530 -16.61 -3.00 -27.94
C ARG A 530 -17.30 -1.71 -27.52
N TYR A 531 -17.09 -0.64 -28.28
CA TYR A 531 -17.74 0.65 -28.00
C TYR A 531 -19.27 0.60 -28.13
N GLN A 532 -19.83 -0.23 -29.03
CA GLN A 532 -21.28 -0.44 -29.16
C GLN A 532 -21.97 -1.03 -27.92
N ASP A 533 -21.20 -1.69 -27.04
CA ASP A 533 -21.74 -2.39 -25.87
C ASP A 533 -21.89 -1.45 -24.66
N VAL A 534 -21.41 -0.21 -24.78
CA VAL A 534 -21.46 0.83 -23.75
C VAL A 534 -22.79 1.60 -23.86
N LEU A 535 -23.64 1.45 -22.86
CA LEU A 535 -24.91 2.17 -22.73
C LEU A 535 -24.68 3.53 -22.05
N VAL A 536 -24.22 4.51 -22.83
CA VAL A 536 -23.84 5.86 -22.36
C VAL A 536 -24.95 6.54 -21.53
N GLU A 537 -26.22 6.43 -21.94
CA GLU A 537 -27.34 7.05 -21.23
C GLU A 537 -27.64 6.43 -19.84
N LYS A 538 -27.24 5.17 -19.63
CA LYS A 538 -27.44 4.45 -18.37
C LYS A 538 -26.17 4.34 -17.53
N GLY A 539 -25.02 4.73 -18.08
CA GLY A 539 -23.72 4.56 -17.45
C GLY A 539 -23.35 3.09 -17.21
N ALA A 540 -23.75 2.20 -18.14
CA ALA A 540 -23.57 0.76 -17.97
C ALA A 540 -22.91 0.10 -19.19
N LEU A 541 -22.22 -1.02 -18.97
CA LEU A 541 -21.61 -1.86 -20.01
C LEU A 541 -22.34 -3.19 -20.10
N LYS A 542 -22.63 -3.64 -21.32
CA LYS A 542 -23.27 -4.94 -21.55
C LYS A 542 -22.27 -5.97 -22.06
N ILE A 543 -22.08 -7.06 -21.32
CA ILE A 543 -21.27 -8.20 -21.73
C ILE A 543 -22.16 -9.24 -22.42
N HIS A 544 -21.71 -9.78 -23.55
CA HIS A 544 -22.48 -10.68 -24.41
C HIS A 544 -22.03 -12.15 -24.39
N ASP A 545 -21.01 -12.47 -23.56
CA ASP A 545 -20.43 -13.82 -23.45
C ASP A 545 -21.37 -14.82 -22.73
N ASP A 546 -20.90 -16.05 -22.47
CA ASP A 546 -21.62 -17.12 -21.76
C ASP A 546 -22.22 -16.68 -20.42
N PHE A 547 -21.67 -15.63 -19.80
CA PHE A 547 -22.15 -14.98 -18.57
C PHE A 547 -22.62 -13.54 -18.83
N ALA A 548 -23.57 -13.40 -19.77
CA ALA A 548 -24.11 -12.11 -20.19
C ALA A 548 -24.73 -11.33 -19.02
N ARG A 549 -24.22 -10.12 -18.79
CA ARG A 549 -24.61 -9.25 -17.66
C ARG A 549 -24.47 -7.77 -18.02
N THR A 550 -25.11 -6.92 -17.23
CA THR A 550 -25.00 -5.46 -17.35
C THR A 550 -24.28 -4.93 -16.12
N LEU A 551 -23.15 -4.24 -16.35
CA LEU A 551 -22.25 -3.74 -15.31
C LEU A 551 -22.38 -2.22 -15.21
N ASP A 552 -22.52 -1.70 -14.00
CA ASP A 552 -22.55 -0.27 -13.77
C ASP A 552 -21.12 0.30 -13.77
N LEU A 553 -20.90 1.33 -14.59
CA LEU A 553 -19.62 2.01 -14.71
C LEU A 553 -19.63 3.35 -13.96
N THR A 554 -18.43 3.86 -13.64
CA THR A 554 -18.29 5.21 -13.12
C THR A 554 -18.39 6.24 -14.26
N ASN A 555 -18.90 7.43 -13.95
CA ASN A 555 -19.06 8.51 -14.93
C ASN A 555 -17.73 8.91 -15.58
N GLU A 556 -16.61 8.81 -14.85
CA GLU A 556 -15.27 9.07 -15.39
C GLU A 556 -14.87 8.04 -16.45
N CYS A 557 -15.21 6.76 -16.25
CA CYS A 557 -14.92 5.71 -17.23
C CYS A 557 -15.79 5.84 -18.48
N VAL A 558 -17.07 6.19 -18.31
CA VAL A 558 -17.95 6.51 -19.44
C VAL A 558 -17.40 7.71 -20.22
N GLY A 559 -16.85 8.73 -19.54
CA GLY A 559 -16.15 9.84 -20.16
C GLY A 559 -14.95 9.41 -21.01
N LEU A 560 -14.07 8.56 -20.48
CA LEU A 560 -12.90 8.03 -21.19
C LEU A 560 -13.26 7.14 -22.39
N LEU A 561 -14.41 6.47 -22.33
CA LEU A 561 -14.98 5.69 -23.43
C LEU A 561 -15.59 6.59 -24.52
N CYS A 562 -16.13 7.76 -24.15
CA CYS A 562 -16.74 8.71 -25.08
C CYS A 562 -15.73 9.70 -25.73
N GLU A 563 -14.52 9.85 -25.18
CA GLU A 563 -13.50 10.79 -25.66
C GLU A 563 -12.88 10.41 -27.03
N SER A 564 -13.13 9.21 -27.55
CA SER A 564 -12.65 8.81 -28.88
C SER A 564 -13.77 8.66 -29.88
N GLU A 565 -13.70 9.42 -30.97
CA GLU A 565 -14.41 9.12 -32.21
C GLU A 565 -13.86 7.80 -32.79
N SER A 566 -14.35 6.68 -32.28
CA SER A 566 -13.97 5.34 -32.74
C SER A 566 -15.16 4.64 -33.38
N ASP A 567 -14.87 3.78 -34.35
CA ASP A 567 -15.84 2.94 -35.03
C ASP A 567 -16.65 2.13 -33.98
N PRO A 568 -17.99 2.13 -34.00
CA PRO A 568 -18.81 1.42 -33.01
C PRO A 568 -18.48 -0.08 -32.86
N GLU A 569 -17.98 -0.72 -33.93
CA GLU A 569 -17.55 -2.12 -33.94
C GLU A 569 -16.13 -2.34 -33.40
N ALA A 570 -15.36 -1.28 -33.15
CA ALA A 570 -14.00 -1.38 -32.63
C ALA A 570 -13.98 -1.80 -31.15
N THR A 571 -12.95 -2.55 -30.78
CA THR A 571 -12.67 -2.89 -29.38
C THR A 571 -12.20 -1.66 -28.60
N VAL A 572 -12.59 -1.58 -27.34
CA VAL A 572 -12.21 -0.48 -26.43
C VAL A 572 -10.71 -0.47 -26.19
N LEU A 573 -10.12 -1.66 -26.01
CA LEU A 573 -8.68 -1.86 -25.89
C LEU A 573 -8.06 -2.14 -27.26
N SER A 574 -6.82 -1.70 -27.45
CA SER A 574 -6.11 -1.96 -28.71
C SER A 574 -5.89 -3.46 -28.90
N SER A 575 -6.05 -3.95 -30.13
CA SER A 575 -5.86 -5.37 -30.51
C SER A 575 -4.42 -5.90 -30.36
N ARG A 576 -3.52 -5.10 -29.79
CA ARG A 576 -2.11 -5.44 -29.51
C ARG A 576 -1.86 -5.85 -28.05
N LEU A 577 -2.87 -5.71 -27.17
CA LEU A 577 -2.78 -6.02 -25.75
C LEU A 577 -3.25 -7.46 -25.49
N ASP A 578 -2.31 -8.40 -25.48
CA ASP A 578 -2.55 -9.77 -25.01
C ASP A 578 -2.59 -9.82 -23.47
N ALA A 579 -3.09 -10.92 -22.89
CA ALA A 579 -3.20 -11.10 -21.44
C ALA A 579 -1.88 -10.82 -20.68
N SER A 580 -0.74 -11.25 -21.23
CA SER A 580 0.58 -10.98 -20.64
C SER A 580 1.02 -9.51 -20.75
N GLN A 581 0.60 -8.81 -21.80
CA GLN A 581 0.87 -7.38 -21.97
C GLN A 581 0.03 -6.53 -21.02
N LEU A 582 -1.20 -6.95 -20.73
CA LEU A 582 -2.06 -6.31 -19.74
C LEU A 582 -1.45 -6.40 -18.34
N ASP A 583 -0.92 -7.57 -17.95
CA ASP A 583 -0.21 -7.73 -16.67
C ASP A 583 1.01 -6.80 -16.57
N GLN A 584 1.86 -6.76 -17.61
CA GLN A 584 3.03 -5.87 -17.63
C GLN A 584 2.64 -4.40 -17.62
N MET A 585 1.52 -4.03 -18.25
CA MET A 585 1.00 -2.66 -18.22
C MET A 585 0.64 -2.24 -16.78
N ILE A 586 -0.05 -3.10 -16.03
CA ILE A 586 -0.42 -2.81 -14.63
C ILE A 586 0.81 -2.71 -13.72
N ILE A 587 1.80 -3.60 -13.90
CA ILE A 587 3.07 -3.54 -13.15
C ILE A 587 3.80 -2.21 -13.41
N ASN A 588 3.86 -1.77 -14.67
CA ASN A 588 4.49 -0.51 -15.04
C ASN A 588 3.76 0.70 -14.42
N VAL A 589 2.42 0.70 -14.43
CA VAL A 589 1.63 1.75 -13.75
C VAL A 589 1.89 1.76 -12.25
N ALA A 590 2.00 0.59 -11.61
CA ALA A 590 2.32 0.51 -10.18
C ALA A 590 3.72 1.04 -9.86
N HIS A 591 4.69 0.80 -10.74
CA HIS A 591 6.03 1.37 -10.64
C HIS A 591 6.00 2.90 -10.77
N ASP A 592 5.27 3.43 -11.76
CA ASP A 592 5.13 4.87 -11.98
C ASP A 592 4.36 5.59 -10.86
N ALA A 593 3.44 4.88 -10.20
CA ALA A 593 2.73 5.36 -9.02
C ALA A 593 3.60 5.41 -7.74
N GLY A 594 4.83 4.85 -7.78
CA GLY A 594 5.71 4.74 -6.62
C GLY A 594 5.19 3.76 -5.55
N LEU A 595 4.36 2.78 -5.94
CA LEU A 595 3.78 1.81 -5.01
C LEU A 595 4.81 0.73 -4.61
N PRO A 596 4.79 0.27 -3.35
CA PRO A 596 5.73 -0.73 -2.87
C PRO A 596 5.45 -2.12 -3.46
N TYR A 597 6.50 -2.75 -3.97
CA TYR A 597 6.47 -4.05 -4.66
C TYR A 597 5.62 -4.06 -5.96
N PRO A 598 6.01 -3.31 -7.01
CA PRO A 598 5.25 -3.20 -8.27
C PRO A 598 4.93 -4.54 -8.94
N ASP A 599 5.82 -5.52 -8.83
CA ASP A 599 5.65 -6.86 -9.43
C ASP A 599 4.45 -7.65 -8.89
N GLN A 600 3.86 -7.21 -7.77
CA GLN A 600 2.68 -7.84 -7.16
C GLN A 600 1.35 -7.25 -7.69
N PHE A 601 1.40 -6.17 -8.48
CA PHE A 601 0.25 -5.53 -9.09
C PHE A 601 -0.01 -6.14 -10.47
N SER A 602 -0.87 -7.15 -10.53
CA SER A 602 -1.25 -7.84 -11.77
C SER A 602 -2.76 -7.74 -12.03
N VAL A 603 -3.20 -8.11 -13.23
CA VAL A 603 -4.62 -8.24 -13.58
C VAL A 603 -5.31 -9.25 -12.65
N ALA A 604 -4.60 -10.33 -12.30
CA ALA A 604 -5.08 -11.31 -11.32
C ALA A 604 -5.25 -10.71 -9.91
N ALA A 605 -4.36 -9.81 -9.48
CA ALA A 605 -4.49 -9.11 -8.19
C ALA A 605 -5.70 -8.16 -8.14
N LEU A 606 -5.98 -7.45 -9.22
CA LEU A 606 -7.17 -6.60 -9.35
C LEU A 606 -8.46 -7.44 -9.35
N ARG A 607 -8.50 -8.54 -10.12
CA ARG A 607 -9.62 -9.50 -10.11
C ARG A 607 -9.84 -10.09 -8.73
N HIS A 608 -8.77 -10.53 -8.07
CA HIS A 608 -8.81 -11.08 -6.71
C HIS A 608 -9.37 -10.06 -5.70
N THR A 609 -8.98 -8.80 -5.82
CA THR A 609 -9.45 -7.70 -4.97
C THR A 609 -10.95 -7.44 -5.16
N TYR A 610 -11.42 -7.43 -6.41
CA TYR A 610 -12.84 -7.27 -6.72
C TYR A 610 -13.71 -8.44 -6.20
N LEU A 611 -13.26 -9.68 -6.42
CA LEU A 611 -13.97 -10.87 -5.92
C LEU A 611 -14.03 -10.90 -4.39
N THR A 612 -12.95 -10.50 -3.72
CA THR A 612 -12.90 -10.36 -2.26
C THR A 612 -13.87 -9.28 -1.76
N PHE A 613 -13.97 -8.16 -2.49
CA PHE A 613 -14.92 -7.09 -2.18
C PHE A 613 -16.38 -7.55 -2.25
N LEU A 614 -16.78 -8.30 -3.28
CA LEU A 614 -18.12 -8.85 -3.38
C LEU A 614 -18.42 -9.85 -2.24
N VAL A 615 -17.47 -10.72 -1.91
CA VAL A 615 -17.65 -11.70 -0.83
C VAL A 615 -17.71 -11.05 0.55
N ALA A 616 -16.93 -9.99 0.78
CA ALA A 616 -16.95 -9.23 2.03
C ALA A 616 -18.31 -8.57 2.29
N GLN A 617 -19.04 -8.17 1.24
CA GLN A 617 -20.42 -7.65 1.33
C GLN A 617 -21.48 -8.73 1.58
N GLY A 618 -21.12 -10.02 1.53
CA GLY A 618 -22.04 -11.12 1.77
C GLY A 618 -22.55 -11.83 0.51
N ALA A 619 -21.89 -11.66 -0.64
CA ALA A 619 -22.24 -12.38 -1.88
C ALA A 619 -22.19 -13.91 -1.70
N ARG A 620 -23.13 -14.61 -2.34
CA ARG A 620 -23.09 -16.07 -2.48
C ARG A 620 -22.02 -16.46 -3.48
N LEU A 621 -21.11 -17.36 -3.08
CA LEU A 621 -20.00 -17.79 -3.94
C LEU A 621 -20.46 -18.36 -5.30
N ASN A 622 -21.60 -19.06 -5.34
CA ASN A 622 -22.15 -19.61 -6.56
C ASN A 622 -22.81 -18.56 -7.46
N ASP A 623 -23.19 -17.40 -6.91
CA ASP A 623 -23.89 -16.35 -7.66
C ASP A 623 -22.91 -15.28 -8.17
N ILE A 624 -21.64 -15.30 -7.72
CA ILE A 624 -20.59 -14.35 -8.16
C ILE A 624 -20.44 -14.31 -9.68
N GLU A 625 -20.71 -15.42 -10.37
CA GLU A 625 -20.66 -15.50 -11.84
C GLU A 625 -21.60 -14.50 -12.53
N GLN A 626 -22.70 -14.11 -11.87
CA GLN A 626 -23.66 -13.13 -12.38
C GLN A 626 -23.15 -11.68 -12.30
N ALA A 627 -22.17 -11.39 -11.45
CA ALA A 627 -21.56 -10.06 -11.32
C ALA A 627 -20.15 -9.98 -11.96
N ALA A 628 -19.32 -11.00 -11.79
CA ALA A 628 -17.89 -10.96 -12.15
C ALA A 628 -17.48 -11.91 -13.30
N GLY A 629 -18.45 -12.57 -13.94
CA GLY A 629 -18.22 -13.57 -14.99
C GLY A 629 -17.71 -14.91 -14.43
N PHE A 630 -17.36 -15.84 -15.31
CA PHE A 630 -16.97 -17.20 -14.89
C PHE A 630 -15.77 -17.19 -13.94
N VAL A 631 -15.91 -17.88 -12.81
CA VAL A 631 -14.80 -18.17 -11.90
C VAL A 631 -14.76 -19.69 -11.65
N PRO A 632 -13.64 -20.38 -11.89
CA PRO A 632 -13.54 -21.81 -11.66
C PRO A 632 -13.91 -22.20 -10.22
N PRO A 633 -14.66 -23.30 -9.99
CA PRO A 633 -15.05 -23.73 -8.64
C PRO A 633 -13.88 -23.97 -7.67
N ALA A 634 -12.71 -24.33 -8.22
CA ALA A 634 -11.48 -24.47 -7.45
C ALA A 634 -10.98 -23.12 -6.90
N GLU A 635 -11.08 -22.06 -7.69
CA GLU A 635 -10.69 -20.69 -7.32
C GLU A 635 -11.72 -20.05 -6.38
N LEU A 636 -13.02 -20.30 -6.59
CA LEU A 636 -14.08 -19.91 -5.64
C LEU A 636 -13.87 -20.49 -4.23
N GLY A 637 -13.17 -21.63 -4.13
CA GLY A 637 -12.77 -22.24 -2.86
C GLY A 637 -11.87 -21.34 -2.00
N LEU A 638 -11.05 -20.49 -2.62
CA LEU A 638 -10.13 -19.57 -1.93
C LEU A 638 -10.89 -18.50 -1.14
N TYR A 639 -12.04 -18.07 -1.64
CA TYR A 639 -12.82 -16.99 -1.02
C TYR A 639 -13.77 -17.47 0.10
N ARG A 640 -13.76 -18.77 0.45
CA ARG A 640 -14.55 -19.30 1.58
C ARG A 640 -14.11 -18.73 2.94
N GLN A 641 -12.85 -18.34 3.05
CA GLN A 641 -12.22 -17.84 4.27
C GLN A 641 -12.33 -16.31 4.42
N VAL A 642 -12.84 -15.61 3.39
CA VAL A 642 -13.03 -14.15 3.45
C VAL A 642 -14.12 -13.83 4.46
N ASN A 643 -13.80 -12.92 5.38
CA ASN A 643 -14.70 -12.52 6.46
C ASN A 643 -15.91 -11.77 5.88
N ARG A 644 -17.12 -12.28 6.10
CA ARG A 644 -18.36 -11.69 5.58
C ARG A 644 -18.92 -10.70 6.58
N ASN A 645 -19.17 -9.47 6.15
CA ASN A 645 -19.84 -8.46 6.97
C ASN A 645 -21.36 -8.72 7.00
N GLY A 646 -21.80 -9.75 7.72
CA GLY A 646 -23.22 -10.04 7.96
C GLY A 646 -23.76 -11.30 7.27
N ASN A 647 -25.08 -11.35 7.09
CA ASN A 647 -25.78 -12.48 6.48
C ASN A 647 -25.57 -12.53 4.96
N VAL A 648 -25.83 -13.68 4.35
CA VAL A 648 -25.76 -13.87 2.90
C VAL A 648 -26.82 -13.00 2.20
N VAL A 649 -26.38 -12.16 1.28
CA VAL A 649 -27.19 -11.19 0.54
C VAL A 649 -27.34 -11.62 -0.93
N ASP A 650 -28.45 -11.24 -1.56
CA ASP A 650 -28.71 -11.52 -2.98
C ASP A 650 -27.98 -10.51 -3.88
N ILE A 651 -27.62 -10.91 -5.11
CA ILE A 651 -26.68 -10.15 -5.94
C ILE A 651 -27.24 -8.79 -6.37
N ASP A 652 -28.57 -8.68 -6.55
CA ASP A 652 -29.29 -7.46 -6.91
C ASP A 652 -29.21 -6.36 -5.84
N SER A 653 -28.80 -6.71 -4.62
CA SER A 653 -28.68 -5.79 -3.49
C SER A 653 -27.24 -5.46 -3.08
N LEU A 654 -26.25 -5.94 -3.85
CA LEU A 654 -24.84 -5.65 -3.64
C LEU A 654 -24.40 -4.40 -4.39
N GLU A 655 -23.40 -3.71 -3.84
CA GLU A 655 -22.68 -2.69 -4.61
C GLU A 655 -21.67 -3.37 -5.53
N THR A 656 -21.97 -3.40 -6.82
CA THR A 656 -21.13 -3.99 -7.88
C THR A 656 -19.97 -3.09 -8.30
N ARG A 657 -19.94 -1.84 -7.82
CA ARG A 657 -18.92 -0.84 -8.13
C ARG A 657 -17.89 -0.76 -7.02
N TYR A 658 -16.63 -1.00 -7.35
CA TYR A 658 -15.54 -0.75 -6.41
C TYR A 658 -15.26 0.76 -6.28
N PRO A 659 -14.98 1.28 -5.07
CA PRO A 659 -14.68 2.70 -4.87
C PRO A 659 -13.31 3.08 -5.47
N LEU A 660 -13.33 3.73 -6.63
CA LEU A 660 -12.14 4.23 -7.33
C LEU A 660 -11.92 5.75 -7.22
N ALA A 661 -12.82 6.46 -6.53
CA ALA A 661 -12.72 7.89 -6.24
C ALA A 661 -13.47 8.25 -4.95
#